data_AF-A0A927AR55-F1
#
_entry.id   AF-A0A927AR55-F1
#
_cell.length_a   1.000
_cell.length_b   1.000
_cell.length_c   1.000
_cell.angle_alpha   90.00
_cell.angle_beta   90.00
_cell.angle_gamma   90.00
#
_symmetry.space_group_name_H-M   'P 1'
#
loop_
_entity.id
_entity.type
_entity.pdbx_description
1 polymer ?
#
loop_
_entity_poly.entity_id
_entity_poly.type
_entity_poly.pdbx_seq_one_letter_code
_entity_poly.pdbx_strand_id
1 'polypeptide(L)'
;MKQILFLLFLGVLAYPTQAQSVYSFSAGLGIGPCHHYGREALYTDQLAYLLYQNKLQTPTEGRPLSENSPKDVTWQAISTDKDRKFRGRSFNNGYLYLTYDANREQAAILHITGHNMVYVNGAPHAGDPYASGWLHIPISLKKGRNEFYVRTSAFSRYQGLMAELIFPEKPVSLNIDDPTLPNVVLGNQAEPLWGAIVVVNTTSKPLIGLQIQSQLAGNNLVTNVPTVPPLTTRKVGFQINVAGVQQKGDIKAQLRLLQSTKPLDEKEISLSVVDPLGHQDHTFISQLDGSVQYYGVAPQQKPDGNAPALFLSVHGAGVEAGGQARAYQPKDWGVLVAPTNRRPRGFNWEDWGRLDALEVFDIAKKRYKPDPQRIYLTGHSMGGHGTWYLGATLPGNWAAIAPCAGYPTLADYGSHDGKIPTQGGSTVENILLRASNPSNVVKLANNYKPLGIYVLHGDADLTVSVEYARQMRKLLGTFHPDFSYYEYPGGSHWYGSESVDWKPLFDYFQAHRIQADSAANSIDFTTSNPAISSTIRWVGIEQQQQPLQLSRVQLKRNKKAKTITGKTENISLLTVGLHDFQPGETVTITLDSTKSISHTVKGSADKLYLARKNGWEVGTKPALTQKGPHRSGTFKEPFANRMVFVYGTSGTADENNWAYNKARYDAETWYYRGNGAVDMVTDKEFLAGQYVDRGVILYGNSTTNRAWSKLLANCPIQASRDVLTIGSDRHMGSNIGAYFVWPRPDSPTASVAVITGTGLTGLKATDANQYFAGGSGFPDFMIFDVSMLQDGVKGIRQAGFFDNNWALSNEQTASQTTVP
;
A
#
# COMPACT_ATOMS: atom_id res chain seq x y z
N MET A 1 75.22 -40.70 -16.84
CA MET A 1 74.29 -40.97 -15.72
C MET A 1 73.81 -39.61 -15.21
N LYS A 2 72.54 -39.24 -15.43
CA LYS A 2 71.48 -39.15 -14.38
C LYS A 2 71.90 -38.17 -13.25
N GLN A 3 71.27 -37.02 -12.96
CA GLN A 3 69.85 -36.71 -12.77
C GLN A 3 69.70 -35.19 -12.46
N ILE A 4 68.71 -34.51 -13.07
CA ILE A 4 67.50 -33.91 -12.45
C ILE A 4 67.62 -32.41 -12.13
N LEU A 5 66.95 -31.62 -12.98
CA LEU A 5 66.57 -30.23 -12.78
C LEU A 5 65.37 -30.18 -11.81
N PHE A 6 65.48 -29.40 -10.74
CA PHE A 6 64.39 -29.17 -9.77
C PHE A 6 63.41 -28.13 -10.33
N LEU A 7 62.20 -28.56 -10.70
CA LEU A 7 61.08 -27.70 -11.06
C LEU A 7 60.25 -27.44 -9.79
N LEU A 8 60.24 -26.18 -9.33
CA LEU A 8 59.30 -25.70 -8.31
C LEU A 8 57.90 -25.59 -8.93
N PHE A 9 57.00 -26.51 -8.56
CA PHE A 9 55.58 -26.39 -8.82
C PHE A 9 54.93 -25.60 -7.68
N LEU A 10 54.55 -24.35 -7.95
CA LEU A 10 53.61 -23.61 -7.10
C LEU A 10 52.25 -24.31 -7.16
N GLY A 11 51.85 -24.92 -6.04
CA GLY A 11 50.49 -25.40 -5.85
C GLY A 11 49.55 -24.20 -5.74
N VAL A 12 48.85 -23.88 -6.84
CA VAL A 12 47.65 -23.05 -6.81
C VAL A 12 46.60 -23.83 -6.02
N LEU A 13 46.30 -23.36 -4.80
CA LEU A 13 45.14 -23.80 -4.03
C LEU A 13 43.88 -23.43 -4.82
N ALA A 14 43.40 -24.38 -5.62
CA ALA A 14 42.07 -24.33 -6.20
C ALA A 14 41.06 -24.39 -5.04
N TYR A 15 40.47 -23.25 -4.68
CA TYR A 15 39.28 -23.24 -3.85
C TYR A 15 38.18 -24.01 -4.60
N PRO A 16 37.50 -24.98 -3.97
CA PRO A 16 36.38 -25.65 -4.62
C PRO A 16 35.30 -24.61 -4.86
N THR A 17 35.03 -24.31 -6.12
CA THR A 17 33.80 -23.65 -6.56
C THR A 17 32.65 -24.59 -6.22
N GLN A 18 32.02 -24.42 -5.05
CA GLN A 18 30.77 -25.11 -4.77
C GLN A 18 29.68 -24.42 -5.59
N ALA A 19 29.13 -25.15 -6.56
CA ALA A 19 27.97 -24.69 -7.30
C ALA A 19 26.80 -24.46 -6.33
N GLN A 20 26.04 -23.39 -6.56
CA GLN A 20 24.78 -23.13 -5.87
C GLN A 20 23.90 -24.38 -5.85
N SER A 21 23.65 -24.92 -4.65
CA SER A 21 22.78 -26.09 -4.50
C SER A 21 21.36 -25.64 -4.17
N VAL A 22 20.39 -26.30 -4.79
CA VAL A 22 18.97 -26.06 -4.59
C VAL A 22 18.33 -27.35 -4.09
N TYR A 23 17.59 -27.27 -2.99
CA TYR A 23 16.75 -28.34 -2.50
C TYR A 23 15.29 -27.99 -2.79
N SER A 24 14.66 -28.72 -3.71
CA SER A 24 13.23 -28.57 -4.00
C SER A 24 12.43 -29.52 -3.10
N PHE A 25 11.43 -28.99 -2.41
CA PHE A 25 10.49 -29.83 -1.67
C PHE A 25 9.56 -30.57 -2.63
N SER A 26 9.45 -31.89 -2.50
CA SER A 26 8.60 -32.74 -3.37
C SER A 26 7.42 -33.39 -2.65
N ALA A 27 7.41 -33.36 -1.31
CA ALA A 27 6.36 -33.94 -0.47
C ALA A 27 6.16 -33.11 0.81
N GLY A 28 4.94 -33.15 1.35
CA GLY A 28 4.53 -32.46 2.58
C GLY A 28 3.16 -32.93 3.08
N LEU A 29 2.63 -32.26 4.09
CA LEU A 29 1.28 -32.49 4.60
C LEU A 29 0.42 -31.23 4.39
N GLY A 30 -0.74 -31.37 3.76
CA GLY A 30 -1.70 -30.29 3.57
C GLY A 30 -2.89 -30.41 4.54
N ILE A 31 -3.42 -29.28 5.04
CA ILE A 31 -4.65 -29.24 5.85
C ILE A 31 -5.47 -27.99 5.52
N GLY A 32 -6.78 -28.10 5.44
CA GLY A 32 -7.67 -26.94 5.29
C GLY A 32 -9.12 -27.32 4.95
N PRO A 33 -10.07 -26.39 5.06
CA PRO A 33 -9.87 -24.98 5.48
C PRO A 33 -9.66 -24.85 7.00
N CYS A 34 -8.78 -23.94 7.43
CA CYS A 34 -8.55 -23.65 8.87
C CYS A 34 -8.24 -22.18 9.17
N HIS A 35 -8.38 -21.29 8.19
CA HIS A 35 -8.24 -19.84 8.38
C HIS A 35 -9.20 -19.06 7.47
N HIS A 36 -9.39 -17.78 7.77
CA HIS A 36 -10.13 -16.82 6.95
C HIS A 36 -9.43 -15.47 6.99
N TYR A 37 -9.06 -14.96 5.82
CA TYR A 37 -8.46 -13.65 5.64
C TYR A 37 -9.19 -12.92 4.51
N GLY A 38 -9.60 -11.69 4.78
CA GLY A 38 -10.25 -10.80 3.82
C GLY A 38 -9.53 -9.46 3.69
N ARG A 39 -10.13 -8.52 2.95
CA ARG A 39 -9.68 -7.12 2.89
C ARG A 39 -10.26 -6.33 4.07
N GLU A 40 -9.99 -6.79 5.28
CA GLU A 40 -10.55 -6.24 6.51
C GLU A 40 -9.56 -6.38 7.67
N ALA A 41 -9.80 -5.69 8.78
CA ALA A 41 -8.94 -5.80 9.97
C ALA A 41 -9.09 -7.14 10.70
N LEU A 42 -10.24 -7.80 10.52
CA LEU A 42 -10.59 -9.08 11.14
C LEU A 42 -10.02 -10.26 10.36
N TYR A 43 -9.66 -11.31 11.09
CA TYR A 43 -9.27 -12.58 10.51
C TYR A 43 -9.40 -13.71 11.53
N THR A 44 -9.50 -14.94 11.06
CA THR A 44 -9.40 -16.15 11.90
C THR A 44 -8.32 -17.06 11.35
N ASP A 45 -7.55 -17.71 12.22
CA ASP A 45 -6.51 -18.67 11.85
C ASP A 45 -6.26 -19.64 13.01
N GLN A 46 -6.85 -20.82 12.90
CA GLN A 46 -6.82 -21.83 13.96
C GLN A 46 -5.41 -22.41 14.17
N LEU A 47 -4.63 -22.53 13.10
CA LEU A 47 -3.27 -23.04 13.19
C LEU A 47 -2.37 -22.03 13.90
N ALA A 48 -2.45 -20.75 13.51
CA ALA A 48 -1.73 -19.67 14.17
C ALA A 48 -2.14 -19.54 15.64
N TYR A 49 -3.44 -19.65 15.96
CA TYR A 49 -3.94 -19.64 17.34
C TYR A 49 -3.29 -20.72 18.22
N LEU A 50 -3.16 -21.95 17.72
CA LEU A 50 -2.49 -23.05 18.42
C LEU A 50 -0.96 -22.85 18.48
N LEU A 51 -0.36 -22.37 17.40
CA LEU A 51 1.08 -22.10 17.31
C LEU A 51 1.50 -21.05 18.33
N TYR A 52 0.76 -19.95 18.45
CA TYR A 52 1.11 -18.83 19.33
C TYR A 52 1.05 -19.18 20.81
N GLN A 53 0.18 -20.14 21.15
CA GLN A 53 0.04 -20.66 22.51
C GLN A 53 0.92 -21.87 22.82
N ASN A 54 1.78 -22.30 21.87
CA ASN A 54 2.59 -23.52 21.97
C ASN A 54 1.74 -24.78 22.20
N LYS A 55 0.54 -24.83 21.62
CA LYS A 55 -0.40 -25.96 21.68
C LYS A 55 -0.52 -26.73 20.36
N LEU A 56 0.13 -26.26 19.29
CA LEU A 56 0.13 -26.94 18.01
C LEU A 56 0.87 -28.28 18.12
N GLN A 57 0.16 -29.37 17.85
CA GLN A 57 0.76 -30.70 17.80
C GLN A 57 1.52 -30.88 16.48
N THR A 58 2.59 -31.69 16.50
CA THR A 58 3.33 -32.04 15.28
C THR A 58 2.37 -32.63 14.23
N PRO A 59 2.35 -32.09 13.00
CA PRO A 59 1.55 -32.62 11.91
C PRO A 59 1.86 -34.09 11.63
N THR A 60 0.83 -34.89 11.41
CA THR A 60 0.93 -36.31 11.04
C THR A 60 -0.28 -36.66 10.18
N GLU A 61 -0.11 -37.43 9.12
CA GLU A 61 -1.20 -37.82 8.22
C GLU A 61 -2.39 -38.43 8.99
N GLY A 62 -3.61 -38.01 8.63
CA GLY A 62 -4.86 -38.41 9.27
C GLY A 62 -5.18 -37.72 10.61
N ARG A 63 -4.24 -36.98 11.21
CA ARG A 63 -4.47 -36.24 12.46
C ARG A 63 -5.27 -34.95 12.18
N PRO A 64 -6.30 -34.62 13.00
CA PRO A 64 -6.96 -33.32 12.93
C PRO A 64 -6.06 -32.18 13.44
N LEU A 65 -6.38 -30.92 13.12
CA LEU A 65 -5.63 -29.76 13.63
C LEU A 65 -5.79 -29.61 15.16
N SER A 66 -6.98 -29.92 15.68
CA SER A 66 -7.36 -29.91 17.09
C SER A 66 -8.54 -30.85 17.34
N GLU A 67 -8.83 -31.18 18.60
CA GLU A 67 -9.99 -32.01 18.98
C GLU A 67 -11.34 -31.43 18.52
N ASN A 68 -11.42 -30.11 18.36
CA ASN A 68 -12.62 -29.40 17.92
C ASN A 68 -12.68 -29.16 16.40
N SER A 69 -11.71 -29.69 15.64
CA SER A 69 -11.70 -29.53 14.19
C SER A 69 -12.85 -30.32 13.55
N PRO A 70 -13.44 -29.83 12.44
CA PRO A 70 -14.37 -30.63 11.65
C PRO A 70 -13.75 -31.99 11.28
N LYS A 71 -14.55 -33.06 11.29
CA LYS A 71 -14.07 -34.45 11.11
C LYS A 71 -13.29 -34.67 9.81
N ASP A 72 -13.53 -33.85 8.80
CA ASP A 72 -12.93 -33.89 7.46
C ASP A 72 -11.68 -33.01 7.31
N VAL A 73 -11.34 -32.19 8.32
CA VAL A 73 -10.15 -31.33 8.33
C VAL A 73 -9.01 -32.03 9.06
N THR A 74 -8.31 -32.88 8.32
CA THR A 74 -7.13 -33.62 8.80
C THR A 74 -5.92 -33.37 7.89
N TRP A 75 -4.72 -33.60 8.40
CA TRP A 75 -3.49 -33.54 7.61
C TRP A 75 -3.47 -34.65 6.55
N GLN A 76 -3.22 -34.29 5.31
CA GLN A 76 -3.21 -35.19 4.15
C GLN A 76 -1.83 -35.17 3.49
N ALA A 77 -1.30 -36.33 3.08
CA ALA A 77 -0.09 -36.36 2.27
C ALA A 77 -0.31 -35.64 0.93
N ILE A 78 0.59 -34.73 0.57
CA ILE A 78 0.58 -34.02 -0.70
C ILE A 78 1.98 -34.11 -1.31
N SER A 79 2.05 -34.48 -2.59
CA SER A 79 3.27 -34.44 -3.40
C SER A 79 3.16 -33.39 -4.49
N THR A 80 4.30 -32.97 -5.02
CA THR A 80 4.35 -32.11 -6.19
C THR A 80 3.90 -32.86 -7.43
N ASP A 81 3.23 -32.16 -8.35
CA ASP A 81 2.99 -32.69 -9.69
C ASP A 81 4.22 -32.58 -10.61
N LYS A 82 4.02 -32.90 -11.90
CA LYS A 82 5.06 -32.86 -12.94
C LYS A 82 5.74 -31.49 -13.10
N ASP A 83 5.08 -30.41 -12.70
CA ASP A 83 5.61 -29.04 -12.78
C ASP A 83 6.32 -28.64 -11.47
N ARG A 84 6.58 -29.60 -10.57
CA ARG A 84 7.15 -29.41 -9.23
C ARG A 84 6.30 -28.51 -8.33
N LYS A 85 4.98 -28.51 -8.54
CA LYS A 85 4.03 -27.68 -7.78
C LYS A 85 3.14 -28.53 -6.89
N PHE A 86 2.97 -28.12 -5.64
CA PHE A 86 1.97 -28.65 -4.74
C PHE A 86 0.59 -28.10 -5.10
N ARG A 87 -0.40 -28.99 -5.19
CA ARG A 87 -1.82 -28.65 -5.37
C ARG A 87 -2.68 -29.64 -4.57
N GLY A 88 -3.78 -29.15 -4.01
CA GLY A 88 -4.69 -30.00 -3.25
C GLY A 88 -5.94 -29.25 -2.80
N ARG A 89 -7.02 -29.98 -2.50
CA ARG A 89 -8.23 -29.37 -1.94
C ARG A 89 -7.98 -28.74 -0.58
N SER A 90 -7.07 -29.33 0.21
CA SER A 90 -6.61 -28.82 1.50
C SER A 90 -5.98 -27.43 1.44
N PHE A 91 -5.61 -26.92 0.25
CA PHE A 91 -5.02 -25.58 0.11
C PHE A 91 -6.07 -24.45 0.13
N ASN A 92 -7.35 -24.79 0.03
CA ASN A 92 -8.41 -23.80 0.10
C ASN A 92 -8.47 -23.23 1.53
N ASN A 93 -7.83 -22.09 1.75
CA ASN A 93 -7.67 -21.44 3.06
C ASN A 93 -7.05 -22.38 4.12
N GLY A 94 -5.96 -23.04 3.74
CA GLY A 94 -5.28 -24.03 4.57
C GLY A 94 -3.78 -23.79 4.72
N TYR A 95 -3.05 -24.83 5.13
CA TYR A 95 -1.61 -24.83 5.28
C TYR A 95 -0.96 -26.03 4.59
N LEU A 96 0.26 -25.82 4.08
CA LEU A 96 1.19 -26.87 3.70
C LEU A 96 2.33 -26.91 4.72
N TYR A 97 2.55 -28.07 5.33
CA TYR A 97 3.63 -28.36 6.24
C TYR A 97 4.77 -29.07 5.52
N LEU A 98 5.97 -28.49 5.60
CA LEU A 98 7.21 -29.04 5.03
C LEU A 98 8.27 -29.15 6.12
N THR A 99 9.21 -30.07 5.94
CA THR A 99 10.35 -30.23 6.85
C THR A 99 11.66 -30.40 6.12
N TYR A 100 12.75 -29.90 6.70
CA TYR A 100 14.11 -30.09 6.22
C TYR A 100 15.06 -30.37 7.40
N ASP A 101 15.77 -31.51 7.34
CA ASP A 101 16.76 -31.88 8.35
C ASP A 101 18.15 -31.38 7.95
N ALA A 102 18.62 -30.33 8.62
CA ALA A 102 19.93 -29.77 8.36
C ALA A 102 21.00 -30.47 9.21
N ASN A 103 22.11 -30.87 8.60
CA ASN A 103 23.22 -31.50 9.32
C ASN A 103 24.02 -30.53 10.22
N ARG A 104 23.89 -29.22 9.99
CA ARG A 104 24.50 -28.13 10.74
C ARG A 104 23.62 -26.88 10.70
N GLU A 105 23.90 -25.94 11.57
CA GLU A 105 23.37 -24.59 11.42
C GLU A 105 23.98 -23.93 10.17
N GLN A 106 23.13 -23.41 9.29
CA GLN A 106 23.57 -22.75 8.04
C GLN A 106 22.52 -21.80 7.50
N ALA A 107 22.96 -20.79 6.76
CA ALA A 107 22.08 -19.88 6.05
C ALA A 107 21.52 -20.53 4.78
N ALA A 108 20.27 -20.21 4.47
CA ALA A 108 19.63 -20.54 3.20
C ALA A 108 18.76 -19.37 2.73
N ILE A 109 18.42 -19.35 1.46
CA ILE A 109 17.39 -18.48 0.90
C ILE A 109 16.16 -19.35 0.67
N LEU A 110 15.08 -19.03 1.36
CA LEU A 110 13.77 -19.62 1.14
C LEU A 110 13.11 -18.95 -0.07
N HIS A 111 12.74 -19.75 -1.07
CA HIS A 111 12.02 -19.30 -2.26
C HIS A 111 10.74 -20.12 -2.38
N ILE A 112 9.60 -19.50 -2.04
CA ILE A 112 8.28 -20.12 -2.15
C ILE A 112 7.38 -19.21 -2.97
N THR A 113 6.71 -19.75 -3.98
CA THR A 113 5.76 -19.02 -4.83
C THR A 113 4.34 -19.55 -4.65
N GLY A 114 3.35 -18.68 -4.79
CA GLY A 114 1.93 -19.02 -4.76
C GLY A 114 1.33 -19.21 -3.36
N HIS A 115 1.85 -18.52 -2.35
CA HIS A 115 1.47 -18.68 -0.94
C HIS A 115 1.28 -17.33 -0.24
N ASN A 116 0.53 -17.29 0.86
CA ASN A 116 0.15 -16.03 1.52
C ASN A 116 1.12 -15.60 2.63
N MET A 117 1.79 -16.55 3.28
CA MET A 117 2.87 -16.35 4.26
C MET A 117 3.49 -17.69 4.64
N VAL A 118 4.61 -17.69 5.36
CA VAL A 118 5.20 -18.91 5.94
C VAL A 118 5.72 -18.67 7.36
N TYR A 119 5.52 -19.63 8.27
CA TYR A 119 6.28 -19.70 9.51
C TYR A 119 7.48 -20.61 9.31
N VAL A 120 8.68 -20.12 9.59
CA VAL A 120 9.93 -20.90 9.59
C VAL A 120 10.37 -21.07 11.03
N ASN A 121 10.28 -22.29 11.56
CA ASN A 121 10.54 -22.58 12.97
C ASN A 121 9.77 -21.63 13.93
N GLY A 122 8.54 -21.26 13.55
CA GLY A 122 7.66 -20.35 14.29
C GLY A 122 7.84 -18.85 14.01
N ALA A 123 8.87 -18.43 13.25
CA ALA A 123 9.05 -17.03 12.87
C ALA A 123 8.27 -16.70 11.57
N PRO A 124 7.48 -15.60 11.52
CA PRO A 124 6.70 -15.26 10.35
C PRO A 124 7.55 -14.65 9.23
N HIS A 125 7.19 -14.96 7.98
CA HIS A 125 7.80 -14.46 6.75
C HIS A 125 6.73 -14.20 5.67
N ALA A 126 6.96 -13.16 4.86
CA ALA A 126 5.99 -12.73 3.85
C ALA A 126 5.78 -13.79 2.77
N GLY A 127 4.58 -13.79 2.18
CA GLY A 127 4.25 -14.68 1.08
C GLY A 127 4.30 -14.02 -0.29
N ASP A 128 4.42 -14.85 -1.32
CA ASP A 128 4.26 -14.50 -2.73
C ASP A 128 2.90 -15.03 -3.25
N PRO A 129 1.77 -14.37 -2.93
CA PRO A 129 0.44 -14.87 -3.28
C PRO A 129 0.17 -14.93 -4.79
N TYR A 130 0.94 -14.20 -5.60
CA TYR A 130 0.73 -14.10 -7.06
C TYR A 130 1.74 -14.91 -7.86
N ALA A 131 2.62 -15.65 -7.17
CA ALA A 131 3.68 -16.44 -7.77
C ALA A 131 4.61 -15.63 -8.70
N SER A 132 4.90 -14.38 -8.33
CA SER A 132 5.77 -13.48 -9.09
C SER A 132 7.24 -13.92 -9.07
N GLY A 133 7.66 -14.67 -8.05
CA GLY A 133 9.04 -15.17 -7.91
C GLY A 133 10.03 -14.20 -7.27
N TRP A 134 9.60 -13.00 -6.86
CA TRP A 134 10.49 -11.92 -6.39
C TRP A 134 11.00 -12.08 -4.95
N LEU A 135 10.32 -12.90 -4.13
CA LEU A 135 10.64 -13.04 -2.71
C LEU A 135 11.69 -14.12 -2.47
N HIS A 136 12.94 -13.67 -2.38
CA HIS A 136 14.07 -14.45 -1.91
C HIS A 136 14.32 -14.12 -0.45
N ILE A 137 13.95 -15.02 0.47
CA ILE A 137 13.90 -14.73 1.90
C ILE A 137 15.07 -15.40 2.64
N PRO A 138 16.04 -14.65 3.17
CA PRO A 138 17.13 -15.23 3.94
C PRO A 138 16.63 -15.80 5.27
N ILE A 139 16.99 -17.05 5.53
CA ILE A 139 16.67 -17.77 6.76
C ILE A 139 17.92 -18.42 7.34
N SER A 140 17.89 -18.65 8.65
CA SER A 140 18.88 -19.50 9.33
C SER A 140 18.24 -20.85 9.65
N LEU A 141 18.80 -21.92 9.07
CA LEU A 141 18.40 -23.28 9.37
C LEU A 141 19.14 -23.75 10.62
N LYS A 142 18.42 -24.30 11.59
CA LYS A 142 18.98 -24.91 12.80
C LYS A 142 19.51 -26.30 12.45
N LYS A 143 20.56 -26.76 13.13
CA LYS A 143 20.95 -28.18 13.08
C LYS A 143 19.77 -29.05 13.56
N GLY A 144 19.48 -30.12 12.82
CA GLY A 144 18.32 -30.97 13.02
C GLY A 144 17.11 -30.51 12.20
N ARG A 145 15.91 -30.81 12.70
CA ARG A 145 14.67 -30.58 11.98
C ARG A 145 14.30 -29.12 11.94
N ASN A 146 14.03 -28.62 10.72
CA ASN A 146 13.43 -27.32 10.46
C ASN A 146 12.03 -27.50 9.90
N GLU A 147 11.10 -26.69 10.37
CA GLU A 147 9.67 -26.79 10.04
C GLU A 147 9.18 -25.54 9.33
N PHE A 148 8.36 -25.75 8.29
CA PHE A 148 7.77 -24.69 7.48
C PHE A 148 6.25 -24.86 7.45
N TYR A 149 5.52 -23.90 8.01
CA TYR A 149 4.05 -23.86 7.94
C TYR A 149 3.64 -22.80 6.93
N VAL A 150 3.39 -23.23 5.70
CA VAL A 150 3.14 -22.37 4.55
C VAL A 150 1.64 -22.13 4.40
N ARG A 151 1.17 -20.90 4.63
CA ARG A 151 -0.25 -20.54 4.51
C ARG A 151 -0.64 -20.45 3.04
N THR A 152 -1.72 -21.12 2.69
CA THR A 152 -2.24 -21.25 1.31
C THR A 152 -3.57 -20.50 1.15
N SER A 153 -4.05 -20.36 -0.08
CA SER A 153 -5.35 -19.76 -0.37
C SER A 153 -6.09 -20.49 -1.48
N ALA A 154 -7.34 -20.11 -1.75
CA ALA A 154 -8.07 -20.57 -2.92
C ALA A 154 -7.26 -20.39 -4.23
N PHE A 155 -6.44 -19.33 -4.34
CA PHE A 155 -5.55 -19.13 -5.48
C PHE A 155 -4.44 -20.19 -5.53
N SER A 156 -3.82 -20.52 -4.39
CA SER A 156 -2.79 -21.57 -4.27
C SER A 156 -3.28 -22.92 -4.79
N ARG A 157 -4.55 -23.26 -4.56
CA ARG A 157 -5.17 -24.52 -5.05
C ARG A 157 -5.08 -24.66 -6.57
N TYR A 158 -5.30 -23.58 -7.32
CA TYR A 158 -5.33 -23.61 -8.79
C TYR A 158 -3.95 -23.30 -9.40
N GLN A 159 -3.30 -22.21 -8.96
CA GLN A 159 -2.01 -21.78 -9.51
C GLN A 159 -0.85 -22.74 -9.18
N GLY A 160 -0.99 -23.48 -8.06
CA GLY A 160 0.02 -24.35 -7.50
C GLY A 160 1.12 -23.58 -6.76
N LEU A 161 1.75 -24.25 -5.81
CA LEU A 161 2.78 -23.69 -4.93
C LEU A 161 4.11 -24.41 -5.19
N MET A 162 5.18 -23.66 -5.39
CA MET A 162 6.56 -24.19 -5.46
C MET A 162 7.30 -23.78 -4.18
N ALA A 163 8.15 -24.67 -3.65
CA ALA A 163 8.97 -24.37 -2.48
C ALA A 163 10.39 -24.92 -2.66
N GLU A 164 11.39 -24.08 -2.44
CA GLU A 164 12.81 -24.41 -2.57
C GLU A 164 13.66 -23.77 -1.45
N LEU A 165 14.72 -24.46 -1.06
CA LEU A 165 15.83 -23.90 -0.29
C LEU A 165 17.03 -23.75 -1.21
N ILE A 166 17.49 -22.51 -1.36
CA ILE A 166 18.65 -22.16 -2.15
C ILE A 166 19.82 -21.91 -1.20
N PHE A 167 20.91 -22.65 -1.34
CA PHE A 167 22.12 -22.46 -0.53
C PHE A 167 23.06 -21.49 -1.27
N PRO A 168 23.20 -20.25 -0.78
CA PRO A 168 23.90 -19.21 -1.53
C PRO A 168 25.42 -19.45 -1.53
N GLU A 169 26.06 -19.22 -2.68
CA GLU A 169 27.52 -19.30 -2.83
C GLU A 169 28.23 -18.19 -2.04
N LYS A 170 27.58 -17.03 -1.95
CA LYS A 170 28.08 -15.85 -1.24
C LYS A 170 27.09 -15.42 -0.16
N PRO A 171 27.56 -14.99 1.02
CA PRO A 171 26.70 -14.54 2.11
C PRO A 171 25.98 -13.21 1.81
N VAL A 172 26.45 -12.47 0.81
CA VAL A 172 25.85 -11.22 0.32
C VAL A 172 25.85 -11.28 -1.20
N SER A 173 24.71 -10.96 -1.83
CA SER A 173 24.58 -11.00 -3.28
C SER A 173 23.58 -9.96 -3.81
N LEU A 174 23.72 -9.65 -5.11
CA LEU A 174 22.74 -8.91 -5.90
C LEU A 174 21.78 -9.90 -6.55
N ASN A 175 20.48 -9.67 -6.36
CA ASN A 175 19.41 -10.36 -7.08
C ASN A 175 18.80 -9.39 -8.11
N ILE A 176 18.72 -9.85 -9.37
CA ILE A 176 18.26 -9.07 -10.52
C ILE A 176 16.90 -9.56 -11.08
N ASP A 177 16.19 -10.41 -10.34
CA ASP A 177 14.89 -10.98 -10.75
C ASP A 177 13.74 -9.98 -10.60
N ASP A 178 13.94 -8.93 -9.80
CA ASP A 178 12.98 -7.86 -9.57
C ASP A 178 13.63 -6.45 -9.72
N PRO A 179 14.05 -6.06 -10.93
CA PRO A 179 14.65 -4.75 -11.14
C PRO A 179 13.57 -3.67 -11.34
N THR A 180 13.82 -2.45 -10.88
CA THR A 180 13.07 -1.25 -11.31
C THR A 180 14.00 -0.42 -12.19
N LEU A 181 13.77 -0.38 -13.50
CA LEU A 181 14.68 0.28 -14.44
C LEU A 181 13.94 1.27 -15.36
N PRO A 182 14.56 2.42 -15.67
CA PRO A 182 14.02 3.36 -16.64
C PRO A 182 14.42 2.95 -18.07
N ASN A 183 13.77 3.55 -19.06
CA ASN A 183 14.34 3.65 -20.39
C ASN A 183 15.35 4.80 -20.48
N VAL A 184 16.37 4.61 -21.31
CA VAL A 184 17.24 5.70 -21.74
C VAL A 184 16.59 6.39 -22.93
N VAL A 185 16.21 7.66 -22.80
CA VAL A 185 15.58 8.41 -23.90
C VAL A 185 16.64 9.18 -24.66
N LEU A 186 16.79 8.91 -25.96
CA LEU A 186 17.79 9.59 -26.80
C LEU A 186 17.61 11.12 -26.76
N GLY A 187 18.71 11.86 -26.67
CA GLY A 187 18.67 13.32 -26.56
C GLY A 187 18.22 13.86 -25.19
N ASN A 188 17.85 13.00 -24.23
CA ASN A 188 17.49 13.38 -22.86
C ASN A 188 18.35 12.62 -21.84
N GLN A 189 19.65 12.91 -21.84
CA GLN A 189 20.69 12.17 -21.13
C GLN A 189 21.62 13.08 -20.31
N ALA A 190 21.15 14.29 -19.96
CA ALA A 190 21.94 15.25 -19.20
C ALA A 190 22.13 14.83 -17.73
N GLU A 191 21.17 14.12 -17.16
CA GLU A 191 21.16 13.71 -15.75
C GLU A 191 21.26 12.19 -15.61
N PRO A 192 21.92 11.68 -14.54
CA PRO A 192 21.89 10.28 -14.21
C PRO A 192 20.46 9.77 -13.96
N LEU A 193 20.19 8.55 -14.39
CA LEU A 193 18.91 7.89 -14.16
C LEU A 193 18.94 7.04 -12.90
N TRP A 194 17.80 6.89 -12.23
CA TRP A 194 17.66 5.99 -11.08
C TRP A 194 17.23 4.60 -11.53
N GLY A 195 17.87 3.57 -11.01
CA GLY A 195 17.40 2.20 -11.04
C GLY A 195 17.31 1.63 -9.63
N ALA A 196 16.66 0.48 -9.45
CA ALA A 196 16.71 -0.26 -8.20
C ALA A 196 16.86 -1.76 -8.43
N ILE A 197 17.61 -2.39 -7.52
CA ILE A 197 17.94 -3.81 -7.54
C ILE A 197 17.86 -4.36 -6.12
N VAL A 198 17.86 -5.69 -5.98
CA VAL A 198 17.69 -6.34 -4.69
C VAL A 198 19.04 -6.75 -4.11
N VAL A 199 19.31 -6.39 -2.85
CA VAL A 199 20.46 -6.89 -2.09
C VAL A 199 19.97 -7.94 -1.09
N VAL A 200 20.58 -9.11 -1.12
CA VAL A 200 20.28 -10.23 -0.22
C VAL A 200 21.39 -10.34 0.83
N ASN A 201 21.04 -10.22 2.11
CA ASN A 201 21.97 -10.42 3.24
C ASN A 201 21.61 -11.70 3.99
N THR A 202 22.41 -12.76 3.84
CA THR A 202 22.21 -14.03 4.55
C THR A 202 23.08 -14.13 5.81
N THR A 203 23.74 -13.04 6.22
CA THR A 203 24.55 -13.00 7.44
C THR A 203 23.72 -12.63 8.66
N SER A 204 24.25 -12.92 9.85
CA SER A 204 23.70 -12.50 11.15
C SER A 204 24.06 -11.06 11.54
N LYS A 205 24.69 -10.28 10.65
CA LYS A 205 25.12 -8.90 10.91
C LYS A 205 24.47 -7.92 9.92
N PRO A 206 24.20 -6.68 10.36
CA PRO A 206 23.76 -5.64 9.43
C PRO A 206 24.91 -5.29 8.47
N LEU A 207 24.57 -5.06 7.20
CA LEU A 207 25.52 -4.54 6.21
C LEU A 207 25.41 -3.01 6.20
N ILE A 208 26.47 -2.34 6.61
CA ILE A 208 26.56 -0.88 6.72
C ILE A 208 27.65 -0.37 5.77
N GLY A 209 27.49 0.84 5.24
CA GLY A 209 28.48 1.48 4.35
C GLY A 209 28.57 0.79 2.98
N LEU A 210 27.45 0.24 2.52
CA LEU A 210 27.36 -0.37 1.21
C LEU A 210 27.28 0.69 0.11
N GLN A 211 27.82 0.37 -1.06
CA GLN A 211 27.75 1.18 -2.27
C GLN A 211 27.44 0.29 -3.48
N ILE A 212 26.70 0.82 -4.46
CA ILE A 212 26.59 0.22 -5.79
C ILE A 212 27.35 1.10 -6.77
N GLN A 213 28.34 0.52 -7.44
CA GLN A 213 29.00 1.13 -8.59
C GLN A 213 28.31 0.62 -9.86
N SER A 214 27.74 1.53 -10.65
CA SER A 214 27.23 1.25 -11.99
C SER A 214 28.26 1.65 -13.05
N GLN A 215 28.39 0.83 -14.09
CA GLN A 215 29.24 1.10 -15.24
C GLN A 215 28.43 0.91 -16.53
N LEU A 216 28.35 1.95 -17.35
CA LEU A 216 27.63 1.95 -18.62
C LEU A 216 28.39 2.81 -19.65
N ALA A 217 28.67 2.27 -20.83
CA ALA A 217 29.35 3.00 -21.92
C ALA A 217 30.65 3.70 -21.48
N GLY A 218 31.43 3.08 -20.59
CA GLY A 218 32.67 3.65 -20.04
C GLY A 218 32.49 4.65 -18.89
N ASN A 219 31.26 5.11 -18.63
CA ASN A 219 30.94 5.95 -17.48
C ASN A 219 30.76 5.11 -16.22
N ASN A 220 31.35 5.56 -15.11
CA ASN A 220 31.18 4.96 -13.80
C ASN A 220 30.45 5.93 -12.86
N LEU A 221 29.54 5.40 -12.04
CA LEU A 221 28.88 6.18 -11.00
C LEU A 221 28.71 5.32 -9.74
N VAL A 222 29.00 5.89 -8.56
CA VAL A 222 28.87 5.22 -7.27
C VAL A 222 27.71 5.81 -6.48
N THR A 223 26.81 4.97 -5.99
CA THR A 223 25.68 5.37 -5.14
C THR A 223 25.79 4.69 -3.78
N ASN A 224 25.69 5.47 -2.69
CA ASN A 224 25.57 4.92 -1.34
C ASN A 224 24.21 4.24 -1.18
N VAL A 225 24.19 3.05 -0.58
CA VAL A 225 22.92 2.34 -0.30
C VAL A 225 22.67 2.24 1.20
N PRO A 226 21.39 2.24 1.64
CA PRO A 226 21.04 2.12 3.05
C PRO A 226 21.52 0.81 3.68
N THR A 227 21.52 0.76 5.02
CA THR A 227 21.79 -0.46 5.77
C THR A 227 20.85 -1.59 5.36
N VAL A 228 21.40 -2.79 5.15
CA VAL A 228 20.63 -4.02 4.94
C VAL A 228 20.68 -4.86 6.22
N PRO A 229 19.57 -5.02 6.97
CA PRO A 229 19.54 -5.76 8.23
C PRO A 229 19.97 -7.24 8.09
N PRO A 230 20.33 -7.91 9.20
CA PRO A 230 20.66 -9.34 9.20
C PRO A 230 19.56 -10.22 8.61
N LEU A 231 19.88 -11.25 7.82
CA LEU A 231 18.87 -12.20 7.32
C LEU A 231 17.66 -11.49 6.66
N THR A 232 17.93 -10.48 5.83
CA THR A 232 16.90 -9.73 5.09
C THR A 232 17.28 -9.56 3.64
N THR A 233 16.25 -9.32 2.84
CA THR A 233 16.36 -8.85 1.47
C THR A 233 15.84 -7.42 1.40
N ARG A 234 16.54 -6.54 0.71
CA ARG A 234 16.17 -5.12 0.58
C ARG A 234 16.36 -4.64 -0.85
N LYS A 235 15.31 -4.06 -1.45
CA LYS A 235 15.43 -3.33 -2.72
C LYS A 235 16.08 -1.98 -2.48
N VAL A 236 17.15 -1.67 -3.22
CA VAL A 236 17.96 -0.46 -3.05
C VAL A 236 18.09 0.29 -4.36
N GLY A 237 18.01 1.62 -4.29
CA GLY A 237 18.22 2.50 -5.43
C GLY A 237 19.70 2.70 -5.74
N PHE A 238 20.02 2.83 -7.02
CA PHE A 238 21.34 3.21 -7.52
C PHE A 238 21.16 4.14 -8.74
N GLN A 239 22.16 4.97 -9.03
CA GLN A 239 22.15 5.85 -10.19
C GLN A 239 23.01 5.26 -11.32
N ILE A 240 22.65 5.60 -12.56
CA ILE A 240 23.34 5.17 -13.79
C ILE A 240 23.62 6.42 -14.62
N ASN A 241 24.89 6.63 -14.98
CA ASN A 241 25.25 7.68 -15.93
C ASN A 241 25.05 7.16 -17.37
N VAL A 242 24.12 7.79 -18.08
CA VAL A 242 23.71 7.43 -19.45
C VAL A 242 24.24 8.39 -20.52
N ALA A 243 25.14 9.30 -20.15
CA ALA A 243 25.73 10.26 -21.07
C ALA A 243 26.48 9.55 -22.20
N GLY A 244 26.27 10.01 -23.44
CA GLY A 244 26.96 9.48 -24.62
C GLY A 244 26.31 8.25 -25.28
N VAL A 245 25.17 7.77 -24.78
CA VAL A 245 24.40 6.69 -25.43
C VAL A 245 23.68 7.23 -26.67
N GLN A 246 24.04 6.76 -27.86
CA GLN A 246 23.54 7.34 -29.13
C GLN A 246 22.61 6.43 -29.95
N GLN A 247 22.59 5.13 -29.66
CA GLN A 247 21.88 4.14 -30.48
C GLN A 247 20.71 3.54 -29.72
N LYS A 248 19.58 3.41 -30.42
CA LYS A 248 18.39 2.69 -29.95
C LYS A 248 18.69 1.20 -29.81
N GLY A 249 18.06 0.54 -28.84
CA GLY A 249 18.23 -0.89 -28.56
C GLY A 249 18.54 -1.13 -27.10
N ASP A 250 18.88 -2.37 -26.74
CA ASP A 250 19.26 -2.69 -25.37
C ASP A 250 20.76 -2.46 -25.14
N ILE A 251 21.09 -1.82 -24.01
CA ILE A 251 22.47 -1.58 -23.57
C ILE A 251 22.70 -2.22 -22.20
N LYS A 252 23.88 -2.80 -22.01
CA LYS A 252 24.25 -3.49 -20.77
C LYS A 252 24.96 -2.55 -19.81
N ALA A 253 24.56 -2.58 -18.54
CA ALA A 253 25.27 -1.93 -17.44
C ALA A 253 25.78 -2.99 -16.46
N GLN A 254 27.03 -2.85 -16.03
CA GLN A 254 27.59 -3.65 -14.95
C GLN A 254 27.31 -2.98 -13.60
N LEU A 255 26.90 -3.78 -12.61
CA LEU A 255 26.64 -3.36 -11.24
C LEU A 255 27.59 -4.11 -10.29
N ARG A 256 28.37 -3.37 -9.51
CA ARG A 256 29.23 -3.92 -8.46
C ARG A 256 28.74 -3.47 -7.09
N LEU A 257 28.41 -4.43 -6.24
CA LEU A 257 28.12 -4.17 -4.83
C LEU A 257 29.42 -4.12 -4.06
N LEU A 258 29.67 -3.01 -3.37
CA LEU A 258 30.88 -2.75 -2.61
C LEU A 258 30.55 -2.55 -1.13
N GLN A 259 31.47 -2.94 -0.25
CA GLN A 259 31.47 -2.53 1.15
C GLN A 259 32.86 -2.01 1.50
N SER A 260 32.95 -0.74 1.92
CA SER A 260 34.24 -0.09 2.19
C SER A 260 35.23 -0.28 1.04
N THR A 261 34.79 -0.08 -0.21
CA THR A 261 35.52 -0.32 -1.49
C THR A 261 35.79 -1.78 -1.89
N LYS A 262 35.60 -2.75 -0.99
CA LYS A 262 35.76 -4.18 -1.31
C LYS A 262 34.55 -4.70 -2.09
N PRO A 263 34.74 -5.35 -3.26
CA PRO A 263 33.63 -5.96 -3.99
C PRO A 263 33.07 -7.17 -3.23
N LEU A 264 31.74 -7.22 -3.12
CA LEU A 264 30.98 -8.33 -2.55
C LEU A 264 30.33 -9.17 -3.65
N ASP A 265 29.72 -8.52 -4.65
CA ASP A 265 29.08 -9.19 -5.77
C ASP A 265 29.03 -8.30 -7.02
N GLU A 266 28.85 -8.93 -8.19
CA GLU A 266 28.77 -8.24 -9.49
C GLU A 266 27.70 -8.89 -10.37
N LYS A 267 26.88 -8.08 -11.03
CA LYS A 267 25.82 -8.51 -11.94
C LYS A 267 25.71 -7.55 -13.12
N GLU A 268 25.24 -8.07 -14.25
CA GLU A 268 24.90 -7.27 -15.42
C GLU A 268 23.38 -7.06 -15.49
N ILE A 269 22.96 -5.84 -15.81
CA ILE A 269 21.56 -5.50 -16.11
C ILE A 269 21.44 -4.94 -17.53
N SER A 270 20.22 -4.95 -18.07
CA SER A 270 19.92 -4.41 -19.41
C SER A 270 18.97 -3.22 -19.30
N LEU A 271 19.30 -2.13 -19.99
CA LEU A 271 18.48 -0.93 -20.11
C LEU A 271 18.05 -0.78 -21.57
N SER A 272 16.78 -0.49 -21.81
CA SER A 272 16.31 -0.21 -23.18
C SER A 272 16.45 1.27 -23.51
N VAL A 273 17.04 1.54 -24.67
CA VAL A 273 17.19 2.88 -25.26
C VAL A 273 16.07 3.11 -26.26
N VAL A 274 15.34 4.22 -26.11
CA VAL A 274 14.12 4.53 -26.88
C VAL A 274 14.16 5.93 -27.50
N ASP A 275 13.36 6.12 -28.54
CA ASP A 275 13.17 7.42 -29.19
C ASP A 275 12.33 8.38 -28.33
N PRO A 276 12.55 9.70 -28.41
CA PRO A 276 11.78 10.71 -27.66
C PRO A 276 10.26 10.69 -27.87
N LEU A 277 9.81 10.18 -29.02
CA LEU A 277 8.40 10.08 -29.38
C LEU A 277 7.83 8.66 -29.24
N GLY A 278 8.66 7.67 -28.91
CA GLY A 278 8.20 6.31 -28.60
C GLY A 278 7.68 6.21 -27.17
N HIS A 279 7.01 5.12 -26.81
CA HIS A 279 6.63 4.84 -25.42
C HIS A 279 7.87 4.72 -24.52
N GLN A 280 7.75 5.19 -23.27
CA GLN A 280 8.89 5.34 -22.36
C GLN A 280 8.48 4.97 -20.93
N ASP A 281 9.38 4.30 -20.23
CA ASP A 281 9.32 4.07 -18.79
C ASP A 281 10.30 5.01 -18.09
N HIS A 282 9.82 5.75 -17.10
CA HIS A 282 10.60 6.72 -16.31
C HIS A 282 10.58 6.30 -14.84
N THR A 283 11.67 6.59 -14.12
CA THR A 283 11.80 6.31 -12.68
C THR A 283 11.85 7.58 -11.85
N PHE A 284 11.44 7.49 -10.59
CA PHE A 284 11.52 8.58 -9.61
C PHE A 284 11.71 8.03 -8.19
N ILE A 285 12.12 8.89 -7.25
CA ILE A 285 12.17 8.56 -5.83
C ILE A 285 10.84 8.93 -5.19
N SER A 286 10.10 7.94 -4.70
CA SER A 286 8.82 8.17 -4.02
C SER A 286 9.04 8.83 -2.66
N GLN A 287 8.26 9.86 -2.38
CA GLN A 287 8.22 10.55 -1.08
C GLN A 287 7.53 9.72 0.00
N LEU A 288 6.87 8.62 -0.37
CA LEU A 288 6.14 7.78 0.57
C LEU A 288 7.06 6.88 1.40
N ASP A 289 8.15 6.37 0.82
CA ASP A 289 9.10 5.47 1.49
C ASP A 289 10.57 5.68 1.07
N GLY A 290 10.85 6.57 0.12
CA GLY A 290 12.20 6.83 -0.39
C GLY A 290 12.72 5.78 -1.38
N SER A 291 11.88 4.85 -1.83
CA SER A 291 12.24 3.85 -2.83
C SER A 291 12.14 4.39 -4.27
N VAL A 292 12.82 3.73 -5.22
CA VAL A 292 12.68 4.02 -6.65
C VAL A 292 11.40 3.37 -7.17
N GLN A 293 10.48 4.18 -7.67
CA GLN A 293 9.27 3.77 -8.37
C GLN A 293 9.33 4.19 -9.84
N TYR A 294 8.39 3.74 -10.65
CA TYR A 294 8.39 4.00 -12.09
C TYR A 294 6.99 4.29 -12.65
N TYR A 295 6.92 4.88 -13.83
CA TYR A 295 5.69 5.16 -14.56
C TYR A 295 5.93 5.07 -16.08
N GLY A 296 4.90 4.67 -16.82
CA GLY A 296 4.91 4.60 -18.28
C GLY A 296 4.36 5.87 -18.92
N VAL A 297 4.79 6.16 -20.14
CA VAL A 297 4.36 7.33 -20.93
C VAL A 297 4.10 6.94 -22.38
N ALA A 298 2.97 7.41 -22.93
CA ALA A 298 2.78 7.54 -24.37
C ALA A 298 2.88 9.04 -24.71
N PRO A 299 3.98 9.50 -25.35
CA PRO A 299 4.20 10.92 -25.63
C PRO A 299 3.14 11.53 -26.57
N GLN A 300 3.07 12.86 -26.59
CA GLN A 300 2.33 13.57 -27.63
C GLN A 300 3.04 13.38 -28.98
N GLN A 301 2.31 12.94 -29.99
CA GLN A 301 2.89 12.59 -31.29
C GLN A 301 3.37 13.81 -32.08
N LYS A 302 2.61 14.92 -32.02
CA LYS A 302 2.90 16.17 -32.75
C LYS A 302 2.77 17.38 -31.81
N PRO A 303 3.79 17.66 -30.97
CA PRO A 303 3.81 18.88 -30.17
C PRO A 303 3.73 20.11 -31.07
N ASP A 304 2.75 20.97 -30.82
CA ASP A 304 2.45 22.19 -31.60
C ASP A 304 2.86 23.48 -30.88
N GLY A 305 3.51 23.35 -29.71
CA GLY A 305 3.89 24.46 -28.84
C GLY A 305 2.79 24.92 -27.87
N ASN A 306 1.56 24.42 -28.01
CA ASN A 306 0.48 24.68 -27.06
C ASN A 306 0.57 23.76 -25.84
N ALA A 307 -0.10 24.14 -24.76
CA ALA A 307 -0.22 23.29 -23.58
C ALA A 307 -1.00 22.01 -23.95
N PRO A 308 -0.42 20.80 -23.80
CA PRO A 308 -1.07 19.56 -24.19
C PRO A 308 -2.20 19.22 -23.22
N ALA A 309 -3.11 18.33 -23.63
CA ALA A 309 -3.90 17.61 -22.64
C ALA A 309 -3.05 16.60 -21.87
N LEU A 310 -3.53 16.20 -20.69
CA LEU A 310 -2.94 15.11 -19.92
C LEU A 310 -3.98 14.02 -19.68
N PHE A 311 -3.65 12.78 -20.02
CA PHE A 311 -4.42 11.59 -19.67
C PHE A 311 -3.67 10.83 -18.58
N LEU A 312 -4.24 10.77 -17.37
CA LEU A 312 -3.78 9.85 -16.35
C LEU A 312 -4.47 8.50 -16.56
N SER A 313 -3.72 7.47 -16.94
CA SER A 313 -4.25 6.13 -17.18
C SER A 313 -3.80 5.16 -16.10
N VAL A 314 -4.71 4.77 -15.21
CA VAL A 314 -4.41 3.84 -14.13
C VAL A 314 -4.66 2.40 -14.60
N HIS A 315 -3.69 1.50 -14.38
CA HIS A 315 -3.65 0.16 -14.97
C HIS A 315 -4.50 -0.91 -14.25
N GLY A 316 -4.82 -1.98 -14.98
CA GLY A 316 -5.49 -3.18 -14.51
C GLY A 316 -4.60 -4.11 -13.66
N ALA A 317 -5.20 -5.11 -13.01
CA ALA A 317 -4.47 -6.04 -12.15
C ALA A 317 -3.55 -6.95 -12.99
N GLY A 318 -2.27 -7.02 -12.62
CA GLY A 318 -1.27 -7.79 -13.36
C GLY A 318 -0.66 -7.06 -14.57
N VAL A 319 -0.98 -5.77 -14.76
CA VAL A 319 -0.42 -4.94 -15.84
C VAL A 319 0.68 -4.03 -15.27
N GLU A 320 1.86 -4.01 -15.90
CA GLU A 320 2.93 -3.05 -15.57
C GLU A 320 2.61 -1.67 -16.15
N ALA A 321 3.15 -0.60 -15.55
CA ALA A 321 2.86 0.79 -15.95
C ALA A 321 3.18 1.07 -17.43
N GLY A 322 4.35 0.62 -17.90
CA GLY A 322 4.74 0.70 -19.31
C GLY A 322 3.84 -0.11 -20.23
N GLY A 323 3.35 -1.26 -19.77
CA GLY A 323 2.39 -2.07 -20.50
C GLY A 323 1.06 -1.33 -20.69
N GLN A 324 0.58 -0.66 -19.66
CA GLN A 324 -0.60 0.20 -19.74
C GLN A 324 -0.38 1.34 -20.73
N ALA A 325 0.74 2.05 -20.69
CA ALA A 325 1.02 3.13 -21.63
C ALA A 325 1.08 2.63 -23.09
N ARG A 326 1.68 1.46 -23.33
CA ARG A 326 1.77 0.82 -24.66
C ARG A 326 0.43 0.36 -25.23
N ALA A 327 -0.60 0.20 -24.39
CA ALA A 327 -1.94 -0.13 -24.86
C ALA A 327 -2.64 1.05 -25.57
N TYR A 328 -2.10 2.27 -25.46
CA TYR A 328 -2.61 3.47 -26.12
C TYR A 328 -1.69 3.90 -27.27
N GLN A 329 -2.30 4.27 -28.39
CA GLN A 329 -1.60 4.99 -29.44
C GLN A 329 -1.30 6.43 -28.99
N PRO A 330 -0.08 6.95 -29.21
CA PRO A 330 0.25 8.37 -29.04
C PRO A 330 -0.80 9.28 -29.68
N LYS A 331 -1.19 10.36 -28.98
CA LYS A 331 -2.18 11.32 -29.47
C LYS A 331 -1.51 12.59 -29.96
N ASP A 332 -2.07 13.23 -30.99
CA ASP A 332 -1.55 14.50 -31.51
C ASP A 332 -1.73 15.66 -30.50
N TRP A 333 -2.69 15.57 -29.57
CA TRP A 333 -3.13 16.70 -28.74
C TRP A 333 -2.87 16.55 -27.24
N GLY A 334 -2.25 15.45 -26.80
CA GLY A 334 -2.04 15.20 -25.39
C GLY A 334 -1.04 14.10 -25.09
N VAL A 335 -0.61 14.05 -23.85
CA VAL A 335 0.33 13.06 -23.31
C VAL A 335 -0.42 12.12 -22.39
N LEU A 336 -0.19 10.82 -22.52
CA LEU A 336 -0.71 9.82 -21.58
C LEU A 336 0.39 9.37 -20.63
N VAL A 337 0.05 9.32 -19.34
CA VAL A 337 0.94 8.89 -18.27
C VAL A 337 0.26 7.80 -17.46
N ALA A 338 0.96 6.69 -17.22
CA ALA A 338 0.49 5.55 -16.48
C ALA A 338 1.35 5.31 -15.22
N PRO A 339 0.84 5.57 -14.00
CA PRO A 339 1.54 5.21 -12.75
C PRO A 339 1.63 3.69 -12.53
N THR A 340 2.45 3.22 -11.59
CA THR A 340 2.69 1.78 -11.34
C THR A 340 1.82 1.16 -10.24
N ASN A 341 1.04 1.94 -9.50
CA ASN A 341 0.26 1.47 -8.34
C ASN A 341 1.15 0.76 -7.30
N ARG A 342 2.42 1.16 -7.20
CA ARG A 342 3.54 0.40 -6.63
C ARG A 342 3.90 -0.91 -7.32
N ARG A 343 2.92 -1.73 -7.72
CA ARG A 343 3.09 -3.04 -8.36
C ARG A 343 1.89 -3.34 -9.27
N PRO A 344 2.00 -4.26 -10.23
CA PRO A 344 0.90 -4.68 -11.11
C PRO A 344 -0.38 -5.10 -10.37
N ARG A 345 -0.25 -5.69 -9.19
CA ARG A 345 -1.36 -6.07 -8.30
C ARG A 345 -1.28 -5.36 -6.95
N GLY A 346 -0.81 -4.12 -6.94
CA GLY A 346 -0.60 -3.32 -5.74
C GLY A 346 -1.91 -2.96 -5.02
N PHE A 347 -2.01 -1.72 -4.54
CA PHE A 347 -3.05 -1.33 -3.58
C PHE A 347 -4.41 -0.98 -4.22
N ASN A 348 -4.70 -1.48 -5.43
CA ASN A 348 -5.96 -1.26 -6.15
C ASN A 348 -6.30 0.22 -6.35
N TRP A 349 -5.29 1.10 -6.42
CA TRP A 349 -5.47 2.55 -6.53
C TRP A 349 -6.12 3.24 -5.32
N GLU A 350 -6.28 2.50 -4.22
CA GLU A 350 -6.63 3.02 -2.89
C GLU A 350 -5.37 3.07 -2.00
N ASP A 351 -5.48 3.61 -0.78
CA ASP A 351 -4.38 3.73 0.18
C ASP A 351 -3.09 4.30 -0.46
N TRP A 352 -1.98 3.55 -0.49
CA TRP A 352 -0.72 3.96 -1.13
C TRP A 352 -0.76 3.98 -2.66
N GLY A 353 -1.65 3.20 -3.28
CA GLY A 353 -1.86 3.21 -4.73
C GLY A 353 -2.43 4.53 -5.22
N ARG A 354 -3.35 5.12 -4.44
CA ARG A 354 -3.85 6.49 -4.67
C ARG A 354 -2.70 7.51 -4.63
N LEU A 355 -1.85 7.40 -3.60
CA LEU A 355 -0.74 8.32 -3.42
C LEU A 355 0.31 8.19 -4.53
N ASP A 356 0.59 6.97 -5.01
CA ASP A 356 1.45 6.72 -6.16
C ASP A 356 0.92 7.39 -7.44
N ALA A 357 -0.40 7.28 -7.69
CA ALA A 357 -1.04 7.98 -8.79
C ALA A 357 -0.91 9.51 -8.66
N LEU A 358 -1.02 10.05 -7.45
CA LEU A 358 -0.86 11.49 -7.19
C LEU A 358 0.58 11.98 -7.36
N GLU A 359 1.59 11.22 -6.92
CA GLU A 359 3.00 11.55 -7.15
C GLU A 359 3.30 11.65 -8.65
N VAL A 360 2.87 10.65 -9.41
CA VAL A 360 3.05 10.63 -10.87
C VAL A 360 2.22 11.72 -11.55
N PHE A 361 1.01 12.02 -11.06
CA PHE A 361 0.20 13.12 -11.58
C PHE A 361 0.89 14.47 -11.40
N ASP A 362 1.50 14.72 -10.23
CA ASP A 362 2.27 15.94 -9.97
C ASP A 362 3.55 16.01 -10.80
N ILE A 363 4.26 14.88 -10.98
CA ILE A 363 5.42 14.78 -11.88
C ILE A 363 5.00 15.13 -13.31
N ALA A 364 3.90 14.54 -13.80
CA ALA A 364 3.39 14.77 -15.14
C ALA A 364 2.99 16.23 -15.36
N LYS A 365 2.28 16.85 -14.40
CA LYS A 365 1.93 18.27 -14.48
C LYS A 365 3.15 19.18 -14.53
N LYS A 366 4.18 18.91 -13.73
CA LYS A 366 5.42 19.69 -13.73
C LYS A 366 6.20 19.53 -15.04
N ARG A 367 6.27 18.29 -15.55
CA ARG A 367 7.03 17.94 -16.75
C ARG A 367 6.38 18.43 -18.03
N TYR A 368 5.08 18.18 -18.21
CA TYR A 368 4.37 18.44 -19.46
C TYR A 368 3.58 19.74 -19.47
N LYS A 369 3.38 20.39 -18.31
CA LYS A 369 2.64 21.64 -18.16
C LYS A 369 1.31 21.65 -18.95
N PRO A 370 0.43 20.65 -18.71
CA PRO A 370 -0.77 20.50 -19.49
C PRO A 370 -1.73 21.67 -19.27
N ASP A 371 -2.65 21.86 -20.22
CA ASP A 371 -3.80 22.75 -20.03
C ASP A 371 -4.60 22.26 -18.81
N PRO A 372 -4.73 23.06 -17.73
CA PRO A 372 -5.42 22.65 -16.51
C PRO A 372 -6.91 22.36 -16.74
N GLN A 373 -7.49 22.82 -17.86
CA GLN A 373 -8.86 22.52 -18.24
C GLN A 373 -9.01 21.20 -19.01
N ARG A 374 -7.89 20.53 -19.37
CA ARG A 374 -7.83 19.33 -20.22
C ARG A 374 -7.04 18.20 -19.58
N ILE A 375 -7.41 17.88 -18.35
CA ILE A 375 -6.87 16.74 -17.62
C ILE A 375 -7.96 15.68 -17.52
N TYR A 376 -7.64 14.44 -17.91
CA TYR A 376 -8.58 13.33 -17.98
C TYR A 376 -8.05 12.12 -17.22
N LEU A 377 -8.96 11.28 -16.76
CA LEU A 377 -8.65 10.06 -16.01
C LEU A 377 -9.30 8.85 -16.68
N THR A 378 -8.56 7.76 -16.86
CA THR A 378 -9.09 6.53 -17.43
C THR A 378 -8.34 5.30 -16.90
N GLY A 379 -8.88 4.12 -17.16
CA GLY A 379 -8.27 2.86 -16.74
C GLY A 379 -9.22 1.68 -16.97
N HIS A 380 -8.66 0.48 -17.00
CA HIS A 380 -9.38 -0.77 -17.28
C HIS A 380 -9.30 -1.76 -16.12
N SER A 381 -10.38 -2.52 -15.84
CA SER A 381 -10.41 -3.54 -14.77
C SER A 381 -10.16 -2.93 -13.38
N MET A 382 -9.10 -3.34 -12.66
CA MET A 382 -8.61 -2.64 -11.45
C MET A 382 -8.36 -1.15 -11.72
N GLY A 383 -7.93 -0.78 -12.93
CA GLY A 383 -7.80 0.61 -13.35
C GLY A 383 -9.14 1.31 -13.59
N GLY A 384 -10.17 0.57 -14.01
CA GLY A 384 -11.53 1.09 -14.09
C GLY A 384 -12.08 1.40 -12.69
N HIS A 385 -11.80 0.53 -11.71
CA HIS A 385 -12.04 0.82 -10.30
C HIS A 385 -11.27 2.05 -9.82
N GLY A 386 -9.96 2.14 -10.11
CA GLY A 386 -9.15 3.31 -9.78
C GLY A 386 -9.69 4.60 -10.41
N THR A 387 -10.26 4.51 -11.61
CA THR A 387 -10.91 5.65 -12.29
C THR A 387 -12.15 6.13 -11.55
N TRP A 388 -13.02 5.21 -11.11
CA TRP A 388 -14.13 5.55 -10.23
C TRP A 388 -13.63 6.17 -8.91
N TYR A 389 -12.71 5.51 -8.23
CA TYR A 389 -12.20 5.94 -6.93
C TYR A 389 -11.54 7.33 -6.96
N LEU A 390 -10.58 7.56 -7.85
CA LEU A 390 -9.89 8.85 -8.00
C LEU A 390 -10.82 9.93 -8.56
N GLY A 391 -11.77 9.57 -9.43
CA GLY A 391 -12.80 10.47 -9.92
C GLY A 391 -13.70 11.00 -8.80
N ALA A 392 -14.12 10.13 -7.89
CA ALA A 392 -14.98 10.50 -6.77
C ALA A 392 -14.22 11.20 -5.63
N THR A 393 -12.98 10.81 -5.36
CA THR A 393 -12.19 11.40 -4.26
C THR A 393 -11.50 12.70 -4.66
N LEU A 394 -11.20 12.91 -5.94
CA LEU A 394 -10.50 14.10 -6.43
C LEU A 394 -11.27 14.81 -7.58
N PRO A 395 -12.57 15.11 -7.41
CA PRO A 395 -13.44 15.54 -8.51
C PRO A 395 -13.07 16.89 -9.11
N GLY A 396 -12.24 17.68 -8.43
CA GLY A 396 -11.74 18.98 -8.92
C GLY A 396 -10.60 18.89 -9.92
N ASN A 397 -10.06 17.69 -10.22
CA ASN A 397 -8.89 17.53 -11.08
C ASN A 397 -9.21 17.14 -12.52
N TRP A 398 -10.44 16.72 -12.82
CA TRP A 398 -10.77 16.01 -14.05
C TRP A 398 -11.81 16.76 -14.88
N ALA A 399 -11.52 17.00 -16.15
CA ALA A 399 -12.49 17.47 -17.13
C ALA A 399 -13.51 16.38 -17.48
N ALA A 400 -13.03 15.16 -17.63
CA ALA A 400 -13.85 13.96 -17.75
C ALA A 400 -13.08 12.72 -17.30
N ILE A 401 -13.82 11.67 -16.94
CA ILE A 401 -13.28 10.36 -16.59
C ILE A 401 -13.86 9.27 -17.49
N ALA A 402 -13.11 8.19 -17.71
CA ALA A 402 -13.58 7.04 -18.46
C ALA A 402 -13.23 5.70 -17.78
N PRO A 403 -14.07 5.23 -16.85
CA PRO A 403 -13.91 3.94 -16.21
C PRO A 403 -14.28 2.81 -17.19
N CYS A 404 -13.32 1.94 -17.49
CA CYS A 404 -13.49 0.82 -18.42
C CYS A 404 -13.50 -0.51 -17.65
N ALA A 405 -14.55 -1.32 -17.83
CA ALA A 405 -14.71 -2.64 -17.21
C ALA A 405 -14.37 -2.70 -15.71
N GLY A 406 -14.75 -1.67 -14.94
CA GLY A 406 -14.33 -1.49 -13.55
C GLY A 406 -15.47 -1.60 -12.54
N TYR A 407 -15.18 -2.15 -11.37
CA TYR A 407 -16.09 -2.17 -10.21
C TYR A 407 -15.93 -0.88 -9.38
N PRO A 408 -17.02 -0.22 -8.94
CA PRO A 408 -16.91 1.05 -8.22
C PRO A 408 -16.33 0.87 -6.81
N THR A 409 -16.83 -0.11 -6.04
CA THR A 409 -16.43 -0.35 -4.64
C THR A 409 -15.66 -1.66 -4.53
N LEU A 410 -14.48 -1.62 -3.92
CA LEU A 410 -13.57 -2.77 -3.85
C LEU A 410 -14.10 -3.93 -3.02
N ALA A 411 -14.75 -3.65 -1.88
CA ALA A 411 -15.21 -4.69 -0.99
C ALA A 411 -16.46 -5.44 -1.52
N ASP A 412 -17.22 -4.85 -2.46
CA ASP A 412 -18.32 -5.55 -3.17
C ASP A 412 -17.76 -6.52 -4.23
N TYR A 413 -16.57 -6.26 -4.77
CA TYR A 413 -15.90 -7.16 -5.72
C TYR A 413 -15.23 -8.35 -5.03
N GLY A 414 -14.75 -8.16 -3.80
CA GLY A 414 -14.06 -9.19 -3.03
C GLY A 414 -14.96 -10.10 -2.17
N SER A 415 -16.25 -9.79 -2.04
CA SER A 415 -17.18 -10.58 -1.22
C SER A 415 -17.73 -11.78 -1.99
N HIS A 416 -17.84 -12.92 -1.31
CA HIS A 416 -18.35 -14.18 -1.89
C HIS A 416 -19.78 -14.04 -2.44
N ASP A 417 -20.57 -13.12 -1.88
CA ASP A 417 -21.96 -12.84 -2.25
C ASP A 417 -22.15 -11.48 -2.95
N GLY A 418 -21.06 -10.74 -3.20
CA GLY A 418 -21.11 -9.43 -3.84
C GLY A 418 -21.70 -8.31 -2.98
N LYS A 419 -21.86 -8.51 -1.65
CA LYS A 419 -22.48 -7.53 -0.75
C LYS A 419 -21.56 -7.19 0.43
N ILE A 420 -21.25 -5.91 0.61
CA ILE A 420 -20.74 -5.43 1.90
C ILE A 420 -21.93 -5.22 2.84
N PRO A 421 -21.89 -5.72 4.09
CA PRO A 421 -22.89 -5.37 5.08
C PRO A 421 -22.97 -3.85 5.23
N THR A 422 -24.13 -3.26 4.97
CA THR A 422 -24.36 -1.83 5.19
C THR A 422 -24.44 -1.49 6.69
N GLN A 423 -24.57 -2.53 7.53
CA GLN A 423 -24.62 -2.48 8.98
C GLN A 423 -23.97 -3.77 9.54
N GLY A 424 -23.16 -3.63 10.58
CA GLY A 424 -22.51 -4.73 11.28
C GLY A 424 -23.43 -5.39 12.30
N GLY A 425 -23.10 -6.63 12.69
CA GLY A 425 -23.85 -7.38 13.72
C GLY A 425 -23.70 -6.82 15.14
N SER A 426 -22.74 -5.93 15.36
CA SER A 426 -22.41 -5.33 16.65
C SER A 426 -21.91 -3.89 16.50
N THR A 427 -21.82 -3.15 17.61
CA THR A 427 -21.25 -1.79 17.64
C THR A 427 -19.79 -1.76 17.18
N VAL A 428 -19.00 -2.78 17.52
CA VAL A 428 -17.61 -2.93 17.08
C VAL A 428 -17.54 -3.16 15.57
N GLU A 429 -18.37 -4.03 15.00
CA GLU A 429 -18.41 -4.22 13.54
C GLU A 429 -18.79 -2.92 12.81
N ASN A 430 -19.70 -2.12 13.37
CA ASN A 430 -20.02 -0.81 12.80
C ASN A 430 -18.82 0.16 12.81
N ILE A 431 -17.94 0.09 13.82
CA ILE A 431 -16.67 0.86 13.82
C ILE A 431 -15.75 0.39 12.70
N LEU A 432 -15.61 -0.93 12.48
CA LEU A 432 -14.78 -1.48 11.42
C LEU A 432 -15.33 -1.17 10.01
N LEU A 433 -16.64 -1.25 9.83
CA LEU A 433 -17.30 -0.82 8.59
C LEU A 433 -17.11 0.68 8.34
N ARG A 434 -17.23 1.52 9.39
CA ARG A 434 -16.96 2.96 9.30
C ARG A 434 -15.50 3.23 8.90
N ALA A 435 -14.55 2.47 9.43
CA ALA A 435 -13.14 2.57 9.04
C ALA A 435 -12.90 2.26 7.54
N SER A 436 -13.83 1.54 6.90
CA SER A 436 -13.77 1.18 5.48
C SER A 436 -14.55 2.13 4.57
N ASN A 437 -15.22 3.16 5.11
CA ASN A 437 -15.95 4.16 4.30
C ASN A 437 -15.09 4.87 3.23
N PRO A 438 -13.79 5.12 3.41
CA PRO A 438 -12.92 5.62 2.34
C PRO A 438 -12.99 4.84 1.03
N SER A 439 -13.22 3.54 1.08
CA SER A 439 -13.28 2.66 -0.10
C SER A 439 -14.68 2.55 -0.71
N ASN A 440 -15.70 3.17 -0.11
CA ASN A 440 -17.08 3.07 -0.57
C ASN A 440 -17.43 4.16 -1.60
N VAL A 441 -17.02 3.93 -2.86
CA VAL A 441 -17.16 4.91 -3.94
C VAL A 441 -18.62 5.21 -4.30
N VAL A 442 -19.52 4.23 -4.18
CA VAL A 442 -20.95 4.42 -4.46
C VAL A 442 -21.54 5.51 -3.57
N LYS A 443 -21.14 5.56 -2.29
CA LYS A 443 -21.55 6.63 -1.36
C LYS A 443 -21.02 8.03 -1.72
N LEU A 444 -20.03 8.11 -2.60
CA LEU A 444 -19.42 9.37 -3.07
C LEU A 444 -19.92 9.80 -4.45
N ALA A 445 -20.88 9.11 -5.07
CA ALA A 445 -21.25 9.32 -6.47
C ALA A 445 -21.67 10.78 -6.83
N ASN A 446 -22.22 11.55 -5.88
CA ASN A 446 -22.55 12.96 -6.13
C ASN A 446 -21.33 13.83 -6.46
N ASN A 447 -20.12 13.40 -6.09
CA ASN A 447 -18.88 14.10 -6.41
C ASN A 447 -18.58 14.14 -7.91
N TYR A 448 -19.21 13.29 -8.74
CA TYR A 448 -18.98 13.32 -10.18
C TYR A 448 -19.68 14.47 -10.90
N LYS A 449 -20.67 15.14 -10.28
CA LYS A 449 -21.44 16.24 -10.90
C LYS A 449 -20.62 17.28 -11.69
N PRO A 450 -19.39 17.66 -11.28
CA PRO A 450 -18.60 18.66 -12.00
C PRO A 450 -17.85 18.18 -13.25
N LEU A 451 -17.84 16.89 -13.57
CA LEU A 451 -17.03 16.29 -14.63
C LEU A 451 -17.86 15.42 -15.59
N GLY A 452 -17.40 15.24 -16.83
CA GLY A 452 -18.02 14.29 -17.76
C GLY A 452 -17.64 12.83 -17.45
N ILE A 453 -18.50 11.87 -17.77
CA ILE A 453 -18.23 10.44 -17.53
C ILE A 453 -18.50 9.63 -18.81
N TYR A 454 -17.52 8.85 -19.26
CA TYR A 454 -17.70 7.86 -20.32
C TYR A 454 -17.54 6.44 -19.78
N VAL A 455 -18.63 5.70 -19.62
CA VAL A 455 -18.61 4.32 -19.14
C VAL A 455 -18.46 3.37 -20.32
N LEU A 456 -17.45 2.51 -20.29
CA LEU A 456 -17.13 1.54 -21.35
C LEU A 456 -17.01 0.12 -20.75
N HIS A 457 -17.75 -0.86 -21.28
CA HIS A 457 -17.66 -2.25 -20.79
C HIS A 457 -18.02 -3.24 -21.90
N GLY A 458 -17.37 -4.40 -21.99
CA GLY A 458 -17.86 -5.51 -22.81
C GLY A 458 -19.08 -6.19 -22.18
N ASP A 459 -20.10 -6.52 -22.98
CA ASP A 459 -21.34 -7.15 -22.47
C ASP A 459 -21.18 -8.64 -22.09
N ALA A 460 -20.09 -9.28 -22.52
CA ALA A 460 -19.76 -10.69 -22.30
C ALA A 460 -18.57 -10.88 -21.34
N ASP A 461 -18.29 -9.90 -20.48
CA ASP A 461 -17.18 -9.92 -19.53
C ASP A 461 -17.42 -10.91 -18.36
N LEU A 462 -16.61 -11.99 -18.32
CA LEU A 462 -16.64 -13.03 -17.28
C LEU A 462 -15.68 -12.77 -16.11
N THR A 463 -14.86 -11.72 -16.16
CA THR A 463 -13.87 -11.39 -15.11
C THR A 463 -14.38 -10.28 -14.20
N VAL A 464 -14.91 -9.21 -14.79
CA VAL A 464 -15.60 -8.14 -14.08
C VAL A 464 -16.97 -8.00 -14.71
N SER A 465 -18.00 -8.50 -14.04
CA SER A 465 -19.36 -8.49 -14.58
C SER A 465 -19.79 -7.09 -15.04
N VAL A 466 -20.39 -7.02 -16.23
CA VAL A 466 -21.01 -5.80 -16.79
C VAL A 466 -22.08 -5.20 -15.88
N GLU A 467 -22.61 -5.98 -14.93
CA GLU A 467 -23.56 -5.50 -13.94
C GLU A 467 -23.03 -4.33 -13.09
N TYR A 468 -21.71 -4.22 -12.87
CA TYR A 468 -21.14 -3.05 -12.19
C TYR A 468 -21.29 -1.76 -13.03
N ALA A 469 -21.09 -1.83 -14.34
CA ALA A 469 -21.31 -0.71 -15.23
C ALA A 469 -22.81 -0.36 -15.33
N ARG A 470 -23.69 -1.37 -15.42
CA ARG A 470 -25.16 -1.18 -15.40
C ARG A 470 -25.65 -0.57 -14.08
N GLN A 471 -25.08 -0.98 -12.95
CA GLN A 471 -25.35 -0.41 -11.63
C GLN A 471 -24.99 1.09 -11.59
N MET A 472 -23.78 1.45 -12.05
CA MET A 472 -23.36 2.85 -12.10
C MET A 472 -24.18 3.65 -13.10
N ARG A 473 -24.53 3.11 -14.27
CA ARG A 473 -25.45 3.74 -15.22
C ARG A 473 -26.80 4.07 -14.57
N LYS A 474 -27.38 3.09 -13.86
CA LYS A 474 -28.66 3.27 -13.15
C LYS A 474 -28.55 4.37 -12.10
N LEU A 475 -27.47 4.39 -11.31
CA LEU A 475 -27.24 5.40 -10.28
C LEU A 475 -27.05 6.79 -10.88
N LEU A 476 -26.15 6.94 -11.85
CA LEU A 476 -25.86 8.20 -12.53
C LEU A 476 -27.10 8.77 -13.23
N GLY A 477 -27.91 7.93 -13.85
CA GLY A 477 -29.17 8.34 -14.48
C GLY A 477 -30.19 9.00 -13.54
N THR A 478 -30.01 8.93 -12.22
CA THR A 478 -30.88 9.61 -11.25
C THR A 478 -30.50 11.06 -10.97
N PHE A 479 -29.26 11.49 -11.26
CA PHE A 479 -28.78 12.83 -10.88
C PHE A 479 -27.72 13.46 -11.79
N HIS A 480 -26.98 12.68 -12.60
CA HIS A 480 -25.82 13.15 -13.34
C HIS A 480 -26.23 13.69 -14.72
N PRO A 481 -25.90 14.96 -15.05
CA PRO A 481 -26.40 15.58 -16.27
C PRO A 481 -25.58 15.23 -17.52
N ASP A 482 -24.35 14.75 -17.36
CA ASP A 482 -23.37 14.60 -18.44
C ASP A 482 -22.63 13.26 -18.35
N PHE A 483 -23.24 12.19 -18.83
CA PHE A 483 -22.54 10.92 -18.97
C PHE A 483 -22.93 10.19 -20.26
N SER A 484 -21.98 9.45 -20.81
CA SER A 484 -22.15 8.50 -21.91
C SER A 484 -21.92 7.08 -21.41
N TYR A 485 -22.61 6.13 -22.02
CA TYR A 485 -22.56 4.71 -21.68
C TYR A 485 -22.47 3.87 -22.94
N TYR A 486 -21.48 2.98 -23.03
CA TYR A 486 -21.34 2.06 -24.13
C TYR A 486 -21.01 0.65 -23.64
N GLU A 487 -21.88 -0.30 -24.00
CA GLU A 487 -21.62 -1.74 -23.90
C GLU A 487 -21.09 -2.23 -25.26
N TYR A 488 -19.87 -2.74 -25.29
CA TYR A 488 -19.27 -3.30 -26.49
C TYR A 488 -19.91 -4.68 -26.78
N PRO A 489 -20.62 -4.87 -27.91
CA PRO A 489 -21.33 -6.11 -28.19
C PRO A 489 -20.37 -7.29 -28.37
N GLY A 490 -20.60 -8.38 -27.63
CA GLY A 490 -19.71 -9.54 -27.57
C GLY A 490 -18.34 -9.27 -26.93
N GLY A 491 -18.14 -8.10 -26.33
CA GLY A 491 -16.88 -7.72 -25.71
C GLY A 491 -16.61 -8.56 -24.47
N SER A 492 -15.47 -9.24 -24.43
CA SER A 492 -15.01 -9.97 -23.24
C SER A 492 -14.40 -9.01 -22.21
N HIS A 493 -13.67 -9.51 -21.20
CA HIS A 493 -12.89 -8.65 -20.31
C HIS A 493 -11.81 -7.85 -21.04
N TRP A 494 -11.26 -8.37 -22.14
CA TRP A 494 -10.28 -7.67 -22.95
C TRP A 494 -10.52 -8.01 -24.41
N TYR A 495 -10.92 -7.01 -25.19
CA TYR A 495 -11.28 -7.14 -26.60
C TYR A 495 -10.35 -6.34 -27.52
N GLY A 496 -9.08 -6.18 -27.10
CA GLY A 496 -8.05 -5.46 -27.84
C GLY A 496 -7.83 -4.05 -27.31
N SER A 497 -7.09 -3.23 -28.07
CA SER A 497 -6.78 -1.85 -27.65
C SER A 497 -8.04 -1.03 -27.39
N GLU A 498 -9.16 -1.32 -28.04
CA GLU A 498 -10.43 -0.63 -27.82
C GLU A 498 -10.96 -0.73 -26.39
N SER A 499 -10.51 -1.69 -25.58
CA SER A 499 -10.84 -1.74 -24.15
C SER A 499 -10.30 -0.55 -23.34
N VAL A 500 -9.37 0.23 -23.92
CA VAL A 500 -8.75 1.41 -23.30
C VAL A 500 -8.57 2.58 -24.27
N ASP A 501 -8.26 2.32 -25.54
CA ASP A 501 -7.95 3.27 -26.60
C ASP A 501 -9.10 3.37 -27.63
N TRP A 502 -10.31 3.61 -27.12
CA TRP A 502 -11.53 3.71 -27.92
C TRP A 502 -11.73 5.11 -28.48
N LYS A 503 -11.88 5.26 -29.80
CA LYS A 503 -11.96 6.59 -30.43
C LYS A 503 -13.11 7.45 -29.86
N PRO A 504 -14.37 6.99 -29.75
CA PRO A 504 -15.45 7.77 -29.13
C PRO A 504 -15.18 8.22 -27.69
N LEU A 505 -14.42 7.45 -26.89
CA LEU A 505 -13.99 7.87 -25.56
C LEU A 505 -13.05 9.08 -25.64
N PHE A 506 -12.06 9.04 -26.55
CA PHE A 506 -11.13 10.17 -26.73
C PHE A 506 -11.79 11.38 -27.40
N ASP A 507 -12.76 11.18 -28.29
CA ASP A 507 -13.59 12.26 -28.84
C ASP A 507 -14.41 12.92 -27.70
N TYR A 508 -14.97 12.13 -26.79
CA TYR A 508 -15.64 12.63 -25.60
C TYR A 508 -14.67 13.46 -24.76
N PHE A 509 -13.48 12.95 -24.42
CA PHE A 509 -12.47 13.75 -23.71
C PHE A 509 -12.15 15.07 -24.42
N GLN A 510 -11.90 15.04 -25.72
CA GLN A 510 -11.56 16.23 -26.49
C GLN A 510 -12.64 17.33 -26.40
N ALA A 511 -13.91 16.93 -26.33
CA ALA A 511 -15.06 17.83 -26.20
C ALA A 511 -15.27 18.41 -24.78
N HIS A 512 -14.63 17.85 -23.75
CA HIS A 512 -14.86 18.26 -22.35
C HIS A 512 -13.75 19.17 -21.82
N ARG A 513 -14.16 20.13 -20.98
CA ARG A 513 -13.28 21.03 -20.24
C ARG A 513 -13.79 21.15 -18.81
N ILE A 514 -12.89 21.07 -17.82
CA ILE A 514 -13.27 21.39 -16.45
C ILE A 514 -13.47 22.91 -16.31
N GLN A 515 -14.57 23.30 -15.66
CA GLN A 515 -14.85 24.72 -15.39
C GLN A 515 -13.78 25.34 -14.49
N ALA A 516 -13.52 26.63 -14.66
CA ALA A 516 -12.72 27.41 -13.71
C ALA A 516 -13.46 27.53 -12.36
N ASP A 517 -12.71 27.59 -11.26
CA ASP A 517 -13.27 27.70 -9.90
C ASP A 517 -14.23 28.89 -9.74
N SER A 518 -13.92 30.01 -10.38
CA SER A 518 -14.72 31.24 -10.34
C SER A 518 -16.09 31.10 -11.00
N ALA A 519 -16.27 30.09 -11.87
CA ALA A 519 -17.55 29.77 -12.52
C ALA A 519 -18.41 28.80 -11.69
N ALA A 520 -17.81 28.04 -10.77
CA ALA A 520 -18.51 27.08 -9.93
C ALA A 520 -19.26 27.78 -8.77
N ASN A 521 -20.54 28.07 -8.98
CA ASN A 521 -21.38 28.73 -7.95
C ASN A 521 -22.14 27.75 -7.06
N SER A 522 -22.19 26.47 -7.40
CA SER A 522 -22.82 25.41 -6.60
C SER A 522 -21.80 24.34 -6.28
N ILE A 523 -21.77 23.89 -5.02
CA ILE A 523 -20.93 22.82 -4.52
C ILE A 523 -21.83 21.75 -3.92
N ASP A 524 -21.60 20.49 -4.27
CA ASP A 524 -22.15 19.31 -3.61
C ASP A 524 -21.01 18.30 -3.51
N PHE A 525 -20.46 18.15 -2.31
CA PHE A 525 -19.24 17.38 -2.10
C PHE A 525 -19.31 16.58 -0.82
N THR A 526 -18.86 15.34 -0.92
CA THR A 526 -18.83 14.37 0.16
C THR A 526 -17.41 13.84 0.31
N THR A 527 -16.93 13.72 1.55
CA THR A 527 -15.70 13.02 1.88
C THR A 527 -15.90 12.19 3.14
N SER A 528 -15.29 11.01 3.22
CA SER A 528 -15.24 10.23 4.45
C SER A 528 -14.02 10.57 5.29
N ASN A 529 -12.92 11.02 4.68
CA ASN A 529 -11.70 11.36 5.39
C ASN A 529 -11.06 12.63 4.78
N PRO A 530 -11.02 13.76 5.51
CA PRO A 530 -10.39 14.99 5.04
C PRO A 530 -8.92 14.84 4.61
N ALA A 531 -8.16 13.86 5.14
CA ALA A 531 -6.79 13.59 4.70
C ALA A 531 -6.71 12.90 3.33
N ILE A 532 -7.81 12.29 2.86
CA ILE A 532 -7.89 11.76 1.49
C ILE A 532 -8.31 12.86 0.53
N SER A 533 -9.36 13.61 0.90
CA SER A 533 -9.87 14.72 0.12
C SER A 533 -10.65 15.67 1.02
N SER A 534 -10.15 16.88 1.20
CA SER A 534 -10.77 17.91 2.03
C SER A 534 -11.43 19.01 1.24
N THR A 535 -11.03 19.24 -0.01
CA THR A 535 -11.32 20.50 -0.69
C THR A 535 -11.91 20.26 -2.07
N ILE A 536 -12.94 21.06 -2.38
CA ILE A 536 -13.48 21.21 -3.72
C ILE A 536 -13.65 22.70 -4.02
N ARG A 537 -12.94 23.18 -5.05
CA ARG A 537 -13.00 24.60 -5.46
C ARG A 537 -12.75 25.55 -4.27
N TRP A 538 -13.74 26.37 -3.93
CA TRP A 538 -13.70 27.35 -2.85
C TRP A 538 -14.22 26.84 -1.50
N VAL A 539 -14.48 25.54 -1.33
CA VAL A 539 -14.97 24.95 -0.07
C VAL A 539 -14.04 23.85 0.43
N GLY A 540 -13.70 23.90 1.72
CA GLY A 540 -12.92 22.88 2.42
C GLY A 540 -13.66 22.31 3.63
N ILE A 541 -13.58 20.99 3.83
CA ILE A 541 -13.98 20.28 5.04
C ILE A 541 -12.72 20.00 5.84
N GLU A 542 -12.52 20.72 6.93
CA GLU A 542 -11.29 20.66 7.72
C GLU A 542 -11.38 19.62 8.84
N GLN A 543 -12.53 19.55 9.53
CA GLN A 543 -12.73 18.65 10.67
C GLN A 543 -14.13 18.04 10.65
N GLN A 544 -14.24 16.78 11.06
CA GLN A 544 -15.50 16.03 11.13
C GLN A 544 -16.05 16.03 12.56
N GLN A 545 -17.34 15.81 12.76
CA GLN A 545 -17.90 15.59 14.10
C GLN A 545 -17.70 14.12 14.52
N GLN A 546 -17.91 13.21 13.57
CA GLN A 546 -17.71 11.77 13.69
C GLN A 546 -16.64 11.35 12.65
N PRO A 547 -15.43 10.96 13.09
CA PRO A 547 -14.36 10.55 12.19
C PRO A 547 -14.79 9.40 11.26
N LEU A 548 -14.37 9.49 10.00
CA LEU A 548 -14.61 8.48 8.95
C LEU A 548 -16.08 8.22 8.58
N GLN A 549 -17.03 8.86 9.26
CA GLN A 549 -18.40 8.96 8.76
C GLN A 549 -18.44 9.96 7.59
N LEU A 550 -19.32 9.77 6.61
CA LEU A 550 -19.44 10.71 5.49
C LEU A 550 -19.73 12.12 6.01
N SER A 551 -18.93 13.09 5.56
CA SER A 551 -19.18 14.51 5.70
C SER A 551 -19.62 15.07 4.36
N ARG A 552 -20.72 15.82 4.33
CA ARG A 552 -21.27 16.39 3.11
C ARG A 552 -21.48 17.88 3.24
N VAL A 553 -21.18 18.60 2.16
CA VAL A 553 -21.42 20.03 2.04
C VAL A 553 -22.17 20.34 0.75
N GLN A 554 -23.25 21.13 0.86
CA GLN A 554 -24.06 21.57 -0.27
C GLN A 554 -24.25 23.08 -0.22
N LEU A 555 -23.39 23.84 -0.90
CA LEU A 555 -23.41 25.31 -0.87
C LEU A 555 -23.75 25.92 -2.22
N LYS A 556 -24.40 27.08 -2.18
CA LYS A 556 -24.59 27.98 -3.31
C LYS A 556 -24.01 29.35 -2.99
N ARG A 557 -23.26 29.91 -3.92
CA ARG A 557 -22.68 31.25 -3.85
C ARG A 557 -23.34 32.17 -4.87
N ASN A 558 -23.80 33.34 -4.42
CA ASN A 558 -24.25 34.41 -5.28
C ASN A 558 -23.28 35.60 -5.15
N LYS A 559 -22.42 35.77 -6.15
CA LYS A 559 -21.41 36.83 -6.16
C LYS A 559 -22.01 38.24 -6.21
N LYS A 560 -23.16 38.43 -6.88
CA LYS A 560 -23.85 39.73 -6.96
C LYS A 560 -24.52 40.11 -5.65
N ALA A 561 -25.24 39.17 -5.04
CA ALA A 561 -25.90 39.39 -3.75
C ALA A 561 -24.93 39.32 -2.56
N LYS A 562 -23.67 38.89 -2.80
CA LYS A 562 -22.64 38.69 -1.78
C LYS A 562 -23.09 37.71 -0.71
N THR A 563 -23.72 36.61 -1.14
CA THR A 563 -24.26 35.59 -0.23
C THR A 563 -23.71 34.19 -0.53
N ILE A 564 -23.56 33.39 0.53
CA ILE A 564 -23.28 31.96 0.47
C ILE A 564 -24.30 31.25 1.36
N THR A 565 -25.05 30.30 0.82
CA THR A 565 -26.07 29.57 1.58
C THR A 565 -26.00 28.07 1.34
N GLY A 566 -26.38 27.25 2.32
CA GLY A 566 -26.31 25.81 2.11
C GLY A 566 -26.59 24.95 3.33
N LYS A 567 -26.34 23.65 3.16
CA LYS A 567 -26.47 22.62 4.20
C LYS A 567 -25.17 21.87 4.39
N THR A 568 -24.98 21.34 5.59
CA THR A 568 -23.82 20.55 6.00
C THR A 568 -24.25 19.32 6.80
N GLU A 569 -23.46 18.26 6.70
CA GLU A 569 -23.65 17.02 7.46
C GLU A 569 -22.28 16.54 7.97
N ASN A 570 -22.19 16.22 9.27
CA ASN A 570 -20.98 15.71 9.92
C ASN A 570 -19.73 16.61 9.74
N ILE A 571 -19.87 17.93 9.88
CA ILE A 571 -18.75 18.88 9.76
C ILE A 571 -18.62 19.68 11.06
N SER A 572 -17.42 19.64 11.65
CA SER A 572 -17.06 20.42 12.84
C SER A 572 -16.40 21.75 12.45
N LEU A 573 -15.58 21.75 11.38
CA LEU A 573 -14.95 22.96 10.85
C LEU A 573 -14.96 22.95 9.32
N LEU A 574 -15.44 24.05 8.74
CA LEU A 574 -15.54 24.30 7.31
C LEU A 574 -14.67 25.51 6.94
N THR A 575 -14.03 25.47 5.77
CA THR A 575 -13.32 26.61 5.17
C THR A 575 -14.05 27.08 3.92
N VAL A 576 -14.20 28.39 3.78
CA VAL A 576 -14.76 29.04 2.58
C VAL A 576 -13.73 30.02 2.04
N GLY A 577 -13.26 29.80 0.81
CA GLY A 577 -12.41 30.73 0.08
C GLY A 577 -13.21 31.89 -0.49
N LEU A 578 -12.75 33.12 -0.24
CA LEU A 578 -13.45 34.35 -0.63
C LEU A 578 -12.74 35.12 -1.76
N HIS A 579 -11.81 34.46 -2.46
CA HIS A 579 -10.98 35.04 -3.53
C HIS A 579 -11.75 35.63 -4.72
N ASP A 580 -13.03 35.26 -4.89
CA ASP A 580 -13.91 35.77 -5.95
C ASP A 580 -14.72 37.02 -5.54
N PHE A 581 -14.53 37.53 -4.32
CA PHE A 581 -15.13 38.78 -3.81
C PHE A 581 -14.06 39.86 -3.67
N GLN A 582 -14.44 41.13 -3.80
CA GLN A 582 -13.49 42.23 -3.70
C GLN A 582 -13.12 42.52 -2.24
N PRO A 583 -11.87 42.90 -1.95
CA PRO A 583 -11.49 43.37 -0.62
C PRO A 583 -12.39 44.52 -0.15
N GLY A 584 -12.84 44.47 1.10
CA GLY A 584 -13.80 45.41 1.69
C GLY A 584 -15.27 45.06 1.47
N GLU A 585 -15.61 44.10 0.60
CA GLU A 585 -16.98 43.62 0.48
C GLU A 585 -17.42 42.80 1.69
N THR A 586 -18.64 43.00 2.16
CA THR A 586 -19.25 42.16 3.18
C THR A 586 -20.01 41.02 2.52
N VAL A 587 -19.60 39.79 2.81
CA VAL A 587 -20.25 38.56 2.38
C VAL A 587 -21.09 38.01 3.54
N THR A 588 -22.32 37.62 3.24
CA THR A 588 -23.25 37.02 4.22
C THR A 588 -23.35 35.51 3.99
N ILE A 589 -23.07 34.72 5.03
CA ILE A 589 -23.07 33.27 4.99
C ILE A 589 -24.21 32.72 5.86
N THR A 590 -25.07 31.87 5.31
CA THR A 590 -26.19 31.22 6.03
C THR A 590 -26.16 29.71 5.81
N LEU A 591 -25.80 28.95 6.83
CA LEU A 591 -25.69 27.48 6.77
C LEU A 591 -26.73 26.82 7.68
N ASP A 592 -27.32 25.73 7.21
CA ASP A 592 -28.26 24.87 7.96
C ASP A 592 -29.47 25.62 8.54
N SER A 593 -29.92 26.66 7.85
CA SER A 593 -30.99 27.55 8.31
C SER A 593 -30.73 28.17 9.70
N THR A 594 -29.45 28.32 10.07
CA THR A 594 -29.02 28.98 11.31
C THR A 594 -28.76 30.48 11.11
N LYS A 595 -28.36 31.18 12.18
CA LYS A 595 -28.04 32.61 12.15
C LYS A 595 -26.97 32.92 11.09
N SER A 596 -27.20 33.95 10.29
CA SER A 596 -26.24 34.40 9.28
C SER A 596 -24.97 35.00 9.91
N ILE A 597 -23.85 34.77 9.24
CA ILE A 597 -22.53 35.31 9.57
C ILE A 597 -22.17 36.34 8.51
N SER A 598 -21.83 37.56 8.94
CA SER A 598 -21.31 38.59 8.04
C SER A 598 -19.79 38.67 8.18
N HIS A 599 -19.08 38.65 7.05
CA HIS A 599 -17.62 38.75 7.03
C HIS A 599 -17.16 39.74 5.97
N THR A 600 -16.29 40.67 6.35
CA THR A 600 -15.67 41.61 5.40
C THR A 600 -14.41 40.99 4.82
N VAL A 601 -14.38 40.88 3.49
CA VAL A 601 -13.29 40.27 2.73
C VAL A 601 -12.01 41.05 2.93
N LYS A 602 -10.96 40.38 3.40
CA LYS A 602 -9.66 41.01 3.73
C LYS A 602 -8.73 41.14 2.54
N GLY A 603 -8.88 40.28 1.53
CA GLY A 603 -7.96 40.19 0.40
C GLY A 603 -8.26 39.01 -0.52
N SER A 604 -7.55 38.90 -1.63
CA SER A 604 -7.72 37.82 -2.61
C SER A 604 -7.34 36.43 -2.09
N ALA A 605 -6.58 36.34 -1.00
CA ALA A 605 -6.23 35.09 -0.33
C ALA A 605 -7.12 34.79 0.91
N ASP A 606 -8.17 35.58 1.14
CA ASP A 606 -8.99 35.46 2.35
C ASP A 606 -9.73 34.12 2.39
N LYS A 607 -9.61 33.45 3.55
CA LYS A 607 -10.25 32.18 3.86
C LYS A 607 -11.00 32.34 5.17
N LEU A 608 -12.31 32.15 5.11
CA LEU A 608 -13.17 32.17 6.29
C LEU A 608 -13.30 30.76 6.85
N TYR A 609 -12.89 30.59 8.10
CA TYR A 609 -13.10 29.36 8.86
C TYR A 609 -14.42 29.50 9.63
N LEU A 610 -15.28 28.50 9.52
CA LEU A 610 -16.57 28.42 10.17
C LEU A 610 -16.58 27.19 11.07
N ALA A 611 -16.82 27.39 12.36
CA ALA A 611 -16.85 26.33 13.37
C ALA A 611 -18.29 26.01 13.78
N ARG A 612 -18.57 24.71 13.95
CA ARG A 612 -19.87 24.22 14.42
C ARG A 612 -19.87 24.12 15.95
N LYS A 613 -20.75 24.90 16.59
CA LYS A 613 -21.11 24.79 18.02
C LYS A 613 -22.63 24.61 18.14
N ASN A 614 -23.33 25.52 18.82
CA ASN A 614 -24.82 25.60 18.87
C ASN A 614 -25.43 26.22 17.59
N GLY A 615 -24.67 26.20 16.49
CA GLY A 615 -24.86 26.98 15.26
C GLY A 615 -23.50 27.14 14.58
N TRP A 616 -23.44 27.96 13.53
CA TRP A 616 -22.17 28.34 12.90
C TRP A 616 -21.66 29.67 13.43
N GLU A 617 -20.35 29.74 13.68
CA GLU A 617 -19.65 30.96 14.06
C GLU A 617 -18.29 31.05 13.36
N VAL A 618 -17.68 32.24 13.35
CA VAL A 618 -16.32 32.43 12.82
C VAL A 618 -15.34 31.69 13.71
N GLY A 619 -14.63 30.72 13.11
CA GLY A 619 -13.60 29.92 13.75
C GLY A 619 -12.19 30.34 13.34
N THR A 620 -11.24 29.45 13.62
CA THR A 620 -9.84 29.59 13.18
C THR A 620 -9.39 28.31 12.49
N LYS A 621 -8.29 28.38 11.74
CA LYS A 621 -7.65 27.19 11.17
C LYS A 621 -7.33 26.20 12.29
N PRO A 622 -7.54 24.87 12.09
CA PRO A 622 -7.14 23.89 13.10
C PRO A 622 -5.66 24.04 13.44
N ALA A 623 -5.34 23.90 14.73
CA ALA A 623 -3.95 23.76 15.13
C ALA A 623 -3.38 22.47 14.52
N LEU A 624 -2.08 22.43 14.21
CA LEU A 624 -1.45 21.22 13.65
C LEU A 624 -1.48 20.04 14.63
N THR A 625 -1.64 20.30 15.93
CA THR A 625 -1.85 19.29 16.98
C THR A 625 -3.22 18.63 16.91
N GLN A 626 -4.21 19.25 16.27
CA GLN A 626 -5.54 18.70 16.09
C GLN A 626 -5.62 17.84 14.82
N LYS A 627 -6.68 17.04 14.70
CA LYS A 627 -7.00 16.38 13.44
C LYS A 627 -7.37 17.40 12.37
N GLY A 628 -7.03 17.08 11.13
CA GLY A 628 -7.37 17.86 9.95
C GLY A 628 -6.83 17.20 8.67
N PRO A 629 -6.88 17.90 7.52
CA PRO A 629 -6.42 17.33 6.25
C PRO A 629 -4.93 16.94 6.25
N HIS A 630 -4.12 17.54 7.13
CA HIS A 630 -2.71 17.19 7.30
C HIS A 630 -2.49 15.89 8.09
N ARG A 631 -3.45 15.52 8.96
CA ARG A 631 -3.37 14.37 9.86
C ARG A 631 -4.76 14.04 10.42
N SER A 632 -5.40 12.97 9.95
CA SER A 632 -6.77 12.58 10.37
C SER A 632 -6.85 11.19 11.00
N GLY A 633 -5.73 10.45 11.04
CA GLY A 633 -5.74 9.00 11.16
C GLY A 633 -5.91 8.33 9.79
N THR A 634 -5.93 7.00 9.68
CA THR A 634 -6.10 5.98 10.72
C THR A 634 -4.79 5.29 11.11
N PHE A 635 -4.83 4.08 11.69
CA PHE A 635 -3.64 3.23 11.93
C PHE A 635 -2.66 3.17 10.76
N LYS A 636 -3.13 3.24 9.51
CA LYS A 636 -2.29 3.17 8.31
C LYS A 636 -1.55 4.46 7.96
N GLU A 637 -1.99 5.61 8.47
CA GLU A 637 -1.45 6.92 8.10
C GLU A 637 0.09 7.03 8.26
N PRO A 638 0.72 6.56 9.37
CA PRO A 638 2.16 6.66 9.55
C PRO A 638 2.98 5.94 8.46
N PHE A 639 2.41 4.91 7.83
CA PHE A 639 3.09 4.12 6.81
C PHE A 639 3.23 4.86 5.46
N ALA A 640 2.64 6.05 5.31
CA ALA A 640 2.70 6.84 4.08
C ALA A 640 3.73 7.99 4.13
N ASN A 641 4.44 8.17 5.25
CA ASN A 641 5.33 9.32 5.47
C ASN A 641 6.79 8.89 5.67
N ARG A 642 7.43 8.33 4.64
CA ARG A 642 8.81 7.81 4.70
C ARG A 642 9.07 6.95 5.94
N MET A 643 8.25 5.95 6.19
CA MET A 643 8.23 5.26 7.48
C MET A 643 9.58 4.69 7.94
N VAL A 644 9.80 4.63 9.25
CA VAL A 644 10.90 3.89 9.90
C VAL A 644 10.33 2.88 10.90
N PHE A 645 10.85 1.66 10.87
CA PHE A 645 10.47 0.58 11.77
C PHE A 645 11.42 0.54 12.96
N VAL A 646 10.86 0.67 14.16
CA VAL A 646 11.61 0.77 15.42
C VAL A 646 11.21 -0.39 16.31
N TYR A 647 12.08 -1.40 16.40
CA TYR A 647 11.80 -2.62 17.15
C TYR A 647 12.47 -2.63 18.53
N GLY A 648 11.76 -3.15 19.52
CA GLY A 648 12.22 -3.23 20.91
C GLY A 648 13.39 -4.18 21.11
N THR A 649 14.34 -3.80 21.97
CA THR A 649 15.50 -4.64 22.34
C THR A 649 15.72 -4.74 23.85
N SER A 650 14.70 -4.37 24.63
CA SER A 650 14.75 -4.33 26.11
C SER A 650 13.92 -5.42 26.78
N GLY A 651 13.23 -6.27 26.01
CA GLY A 651 12.47 -7.41 26.52
C GLY A 651 13.33 -8.64 26.78
N THR A 652 12.65 -9.78 27.03
CA THR A 652 13.28 -11.11 27.04
C THR A 652 13.84 -11.47 25.67
N ALA A 653 14.63 -12.54 25.58
CA ALA A 653 15.16 -13.03 24.31
C ALA A 653 14.04 -13.31 23.29
N ASP A 654 12.94 -13.93 23.72
CA ASP A 654 11.80 -14.24 22.85
C ASP A 654 11.01 -12.97 22.45
N GLU A 655 10.84 -12.02 23.36
CA GLU A 655 10.20 -10.72 23.05
C GLU A 655 11.02 -9.93 22.03
N ASN A 656 12.34 -9.88 22.19
CA ASN A 656 13.25 -9.20 21.25
C ASN A 656 13.30 -9.91 19.88
N ASN A 657 13.33 -11.25 19.89
CA ASN A 657 13.27 -12.07 18.68
C ASN A 657 11.94 -11.86 17.93
N TRP A 658 10.81 -11.80 18.66
CA TRP A 658 9.53 -11.48 18.05
C TRP A 658 9.55 -10.07 17.44
N ALA A 659 10.02 -9.05 18.16
CA ALA A 659 10.01 -7.67 17.68
C ALA A 659 10.81 -7.51 16.38
N TYR A 660 11.99 -8.14 16.31
CA TYR A 660 12.79 -8.17 15.09
C TYR A 660 12.08 -8.89 13.94
N ASN A 661 11.58 -10.11 14.19
CA ASN A 661 10.93 -10.92 13.16
C ASN A 661 9.66 -10.27 12.64
N LYS A 662 8.87 -9.62 13.50
CA LYS A 662 7.66 -8.91 13.09
C LYS A 662 7.98 -7.70 12.22
N ALA A 663 8.98 -6.90 12.59
CA ALA A 663 9.43 -5.76 11.78
C ALA A 663 9.99 -6.23 10.43
N ARG A 664 10.73 -7.34 10.42
CA ARG A 664 11.23 -7.98 9.19
C ARG A 664 10.09 -8.48 8.30
N TYR A 665 9.12 -9.19 8.87
CA TYR A 665 7.95 -9.69 8.15
C TYR A 665 7.18 -8.55 7.45
N ASP A 666 7.01 -7.42 8.13
CA ASP A 666 6.37 -6.24 7.51
C ASP A 666 7.23 -5.61 6.42
N ALA A 667 8.55 -5.58 6.59
CA ALA A 667 9.47 -5.07 5.58
C ALA A 667 9.44 -5.94 4.31
N GLU A 668 9.43 -7.26 4.48
CA GLU A 668 9.26 -8.24 3.39
C GLU A 668 7.91 -8.05 2.70
N THR A 669 6.83 -7.88 3.47
CA THR A 669 5.49 -7.65 2.92
C THR A 669 5.42 -6.33 2.15
N TRP A 670 6.04 -5.27 2.67
CA TRP A 670 6.12 -3.96 2.00
C TRP A 670 6.97 -4.02 0.72
N TYR A 671 8.09 -4.73 0.74
CA TYR A 671 8.91 -4.96 -0.46
C TYR A 671 8.11 -5.66 -1.56
N TYR A 672 7.43 -6.76 -1.21
CA TYR A 672 6.64 -7.51 -2.18
C TYR A 672 5.46 -6.69 -2.73
N ARG A 673 4.62 -6.13 -1.85
CA ARG A 673 3.38 -5.43 -2.27
C ARG A 673 3.60 -4.01 -2.77
N GLY A 674 4.52 -3.29 -2.14
CA GLY A 674 4.75 -1.85 -2.33
C GLY A 674 5.95 -1.52 -3.21
N ASN A 675 6.68 -2.53 -3.72
CA ASN A 675 7.95 -2.32 -4.43
C ASN A 675 8.92 -1.42 -3.65
N GLY A 676 8.79 -1.45 -2.32
CA GLY A 676 9.34 -0.42 -1.45
C GLY A 676 10.46 -0.95 -0.58
N ALA A 677 11.06 -0.03 0.16
CA ALA A 677 12.07 -0.35 1.15
C ALA A 677 11.85 0.47 2.41
N VAL A 678 12.16 -0.11 3.56
CA VAL A 678 11.97 0.53 4.87
C VAL A 678 13.27 0.53 5.66
N ASP A 679 13.50 1.59 6.42
CA ASP A 679 14.56 1.58 7.42
C ASP A 679 14.09 0.81 8.65
N MET A 680 14.90 -0.13 9.11
CA MET A 680 14.70 -0.88 10.34
C MET A 680 15.83 -0.54 11.30
N VAL A 681 15.49 -0.05 12.49
CA VAL A 681 16.45 0.31 13.54
C VAL A 681 16.00 -0.21 14.90
N THR A 682 16.96 -0.42 15.78
CA THR A 682 16.64 -0.75 17.17
C THR A 682 16.06 0.47 17.91
N ASP A 683 15.29 0.22 18.96
CA ASP A 683 14.86 1.23 19.93
C ASP A 683 16.03 1.99 20.59
N LYS A 684 17.23 1.40 20.63
CA LYS A 684 18.47 2.01 21.14
C LYS A 684 19.10 2.98 20.16
N GLU A 685 19.09 2.65 18.88
CA GLU A 685 19.62 3.50 17.79
C GLU A 685 18.65 4.61 17.40
N PHE A 686 17.36 4.45 17.70
CA PHE A 686 16.34 5.43 17.34
C PHE A 686 16.53 6.76 18.08
N LEU A 687 16.82 7.80 17.29
CA LEU A 687 16.88 9.19 17.71
C LEU A 687 15.89 10.01 16.88
N ALA A 688 14.85 10.56 17.51
CA ALA A 688 13.71 11.19 16.83
C ALA A 688 14.14 12.28 15.83
N GLY A 689 15.16 13.07 16.18
CA GLY A 689 15.73 14.13 15.33
C GLY A 689 16.45 13.64 14.07
N GLN A 690 16.80 12.36 13.94
CA GLN A 690 17.32 11.78 12.70
C GLN A 690 16.21 11.39 11.72
N TYR A 691 14.96 11.36 12.19
CA TYR A 691 13.79 10.91 11.44
C TYR A 691 12.70 12.01 11.44
N VAL A 692 13.10 13.26 11.14
CA VAL A 692 12.21 14.43 11.10
C VAL A 692 11.05 14.17 10.12
N ASP A 693 9.82 14.41 10.59
CA ASP A 693 8.56 14.25 9.83
C ASP A 693 8.34 12.88 9.17
N ARG A 694 9.10 11.85 9.58
CA ARG A 694 8.87 10.46 9.17
C ARG A 694 7.81 9.82 10.06
N GLY A 695 6.96 8.97 9.49
CA GLY A 695 6.12 8.08 10.27
C GLY A 695 6.98 7.06 11.02
N VAL A 696 6.63 6.78 12.27
CA VAL A 696 7.34 5.79 13.10
C VAL A 696 6.43 4.60 13.34
N ILE A 697 6.91 3.39 13.02
CA ILE A 697 6.20 2.15 13.34
C ILE A 697 6.91 1.48 14.51
N LEU A 698 6.25 1.43 15.66
CA LEU A 698 6.79 0.84 16.88
C LEU A 698 6.37 -0.63 17.02
N TYR A 699 7.36 -1.48 17.30
CA TYR A 699 7.15 -2.90 17.61
C TYR A 699 7.54 -3.17 19.06
N GLY A 700 6.58 -3.64 19.86
CA GLY A 700 6.76 -3.91 21.29
C GLY A 700 5.88 -3.04 22.16
N ASN A 701 6.19 -2.95 23.45
CA ASN A 701 5.41 -2.22 24.46
C ASN A 701 6.34 -1.39 25.36
N SER A 702 5.81 -0.69 26.37
CA SER A 702 6.61 0.19 27.24
C SER A 702 7.72 -0.52 28.03
N THR A 703 7.62 -1.84 28.26
CA THR A 703 8.67 -2.62 28.93
C THR A 703 9.72 -3.17 27.96
N THR A 704 9.37 -3.35 26.69
CA THR A 704 10.24 -3.98 25.69
C THR A 704 10.88 -3.00 24.71
N ASN A 705 10.35 -1.78 24.57
CA ASN A 705 10.80 -0.78 23.60
C ASN A 705 11.08 0.59 24.25
N ARG A 706 12.35 1.02 24.24
CA ARG A 706 12.81 2.29 24.85
C ARG A 706 12.31 3.55 24.16
N ALA A 707 11.87 3.46 22.91
CA ALA A 707 11.31 4.60 22.20
C ALA A 707 9.88 4.93 22.68
N TRP A 708 9.21 4.00 23.38
CA TRP A 708 7.83 4.14 23.85
C TRP A 708 7.60 5.42 24.66
N SER A 709 8.38 5.64 25.73
CA SER A 709 8.19 6.80 26.60
C SER A 709 8.45 8.14 25.90
N LYS A 710 9.32 8.16 24.89
CA LYS A 710 9.61 9.37 24.11
C LYS A 710 8.47 9.74 23.16
N LEU A 711 7.80 8.74 22.60
CA LEU A 711 6.82 8.91 21.53
C LEU A 711 5.37 8.90 22.03
N LEU A 712 5.10 8.19 23.13
CA LEU A 712 3.75 7.85 23.58
C LEU A 712 3.45 8.28 25.02
N ALA A 713 4.27 9.14 25.65
CA ALA A 713 4.07 9.58 27.04
C ALA A 713 2.65 10.10 27.33
N ASN A 714 2.07 10.84 26.37
CA ASN A 714 0.73 11.44 26.50
C ASN A 714 -0.35 10.65 25.75
N CYS A 715 -0.03 9.46 25.25
CA CYS A 715 -1.02 8.61 24.59
C CYS A 715 -1.96 8.02 25.66
N PRO A 716 -3.29 8.10 25.50
CA PRO A 716 -4.24 7.53 26.44
C PRO A 716 -4.26 6.00 26.40
N ILE A 717 -3.58 5.39 25.42
CA ILE A 717 -3.37 3.95 25.32
C ILE A 717 -1.94 3.64 25.76
N GLN A 718 -1.79 2.84 26.81
CA GLN A 718 -0.50 2.34 27.29
C GLN A 718 -0.51 0.82 27.35
N ALA A 719 0.59 0.20 26.94
CA ALA A 719 0.76 -1.25 27.03
C ALA A 719 2.08 -1.56 27.74
N SER A 720 2.03 -2.51 28.67
CA SER A 720 3.18 -3.08 29.36
C SER A 720 2.94 -4.57 29.58
N ARG A 721 3.86 -5.25 30.27
CA ARG A 721 3.68 -6.68 30.55
C ARG A 721 2.41 -6.91 31.38
N ASP A 722 1.57 -7.83 30.91
CA ASP A 722 0.30 -8.28 31.50
C ASP A 722 -0.81 -7.23 31.63
N VAL A 723 -0.63 -6.01 31.11
CA VAL A 723 -1.65 -4.96 31.19
C VAL A 723 -1.63 -4.02 29.98
N LEU A 724 -2.83 -3.75 29.45
CA LEU A 724 -3.09 -2.66 28.52
C LEU A 724 -4.14 -1.74 29.14
N THR A 725 -3.87 -0.43 29.13
CA THR A 725 -4.81 0.60 29.59
C THR A 725 -5.24 1.49 28.44
N ILE A 726 -6.51 1.88 28.42
CA ILE A 726 -7.08 2.84 27.49
C ILE A 726 -7.99 3.80 28.28
N GLY A 727 -7.54 5.04 28.46
CA GLY A 727 -8.20 5.97 29.38
C GLY A 727 -8.23 5.39 30.80
N SER A 728 -9.42 5.23 31.37
CA SER A 728 -9.62 4.57 32.68
C SER A 728 -9.71 3.05 32.61
N ASP A 729 -9.92 2.48 31.42
CA ASP A 729 -10.17 1.05 31.26
C ASP A 729 -8.86 0.28 31.29
N ARG A 730 -8.89 -0.89 31.94
CA ARG A 730 -7.72 -1.75 32.14
C ARG A 730 -8.03 -3.18 31.71
N HIS A 731 -7.26 -3.68 30.76
CA HIS A 731 -7.31 -5.06 30.30
C HIS A 731 -6.10 -5.83 30.83
N MET A 732 -6.35 -6.91 31.56
CA MET A 732 -5.34 -7.74 32.21
C MET A 732 -5.09 -9.04 31.43
N GLY A 733 -3.85 -9.51 31.44
CA GLY A 733 -3.43 -10.78 30.83
C GLY A 733 -2.32 -10.59 29.80
N SER A 734 -1.63 -11.67 29.44
CA SER A 734 -0.48 -11.69 28.52
C SER A 734 -0.84 -11.94 27.05
N ASN A 735 -2.13 -12.10 26.77
CA ASN A 735 -2.70 -12.55 25.49
C ASN A 735 -3.42 -11.42 24.73
N ILE A 736 -3.21 -10.17 25.12
CA ILE A 736 -3.87 -9.01 24.51
C ILE A 736 -2.91 -8.37 23.50
N GLY A 737 -3.38 -8.16 22.27
CA GLY A 737 -2.72 -7.41 21.20
C GLY A 737 -3.43 -6.09 20.93
N ALA A 738 -2.72 -5.13 20.33
CA ALA A 738 -3.34 -3.90 19.87
C ALA A 738 -2.63 -3.28 18.65
N TYR A 739 -3.43 -2.59 17.85
CA TYR A 739 -2.99 -1.65 16.82
C TYR A 739 -3.51 -0.27 17.18
N PHE A 740 -2.67 0.77 17.16
CA PHE A 740 -3.15 2.14 17.28
C PHE A 740 -2.23 3.18 16.65
N VAL A 741 -2.77 4.35 16.35
CA VAL A 741 -2.02 5.53 15.88
C VAL A 741 -2.01 6.64 16.94
N TRP A 742 -0.90 7.37 17.00
CA TRP A 742 -0.77 8.55 17.87
C TRP A 742 0.04 9.66 17.16
N PRO A 743 -0.33 10.95 17.25
CA PRO A 743 0.45 12.03 16.68
C PRO A 743 1.84 12.08 17.32
N ARG A 744 2.86 12.31 16.49
CA ARG A 744 4.21 12.52 17.01
C ARG A 744 4.27 13.85 17.78
N PRO A 745 4.82 13.88 19.00
CA PRO A 745 4.94 15.13 19.77
C PRO A 745 5.94 16.11 19.15
N ASP A 746 6.88 15.62 18.34
CA ASP A 746 7.96 16.37 17.71
C ASP A 746 7.75 16.64 16.21
N SER A 747 6.55 16.38 15.67
CA SER A 747 6.23 16.64 14.27
C SER A 747 4.81 17.22 14.08
N PRO A 748 4.67 18.27 13.24
CA PRO A 748 3.37 18.82 12.91
C PRO A 748 2.48 17.89 12.07
N THR A 749 3.07 16.93 11.35
CA THR A 749 2.38 16.14 10.32
C THR A 749 2.53 14.63 10.50
N ALA A 750 3.62 14.17 11.10
CA ALA A 750 3.88 12.74 11.26
C ALA A 750 3.16 12.14 12.48
N SER A 751 3.00 10.82 12.42
CA SER A 751 2.30 10.01 13.41
C SER A 751 3.12 8.76 13.72
N VAL A 752 2.76 8.08 14.79
CA VAL A 752 3.33 6.81 15.25
C VAL A 752 2.26 5.74 15.08
N ALA A 753 2.54 4.65 14.36
CA ALA A 753 1.72 3.45 14.41
C ALA A 753 2.35 2.47 15.40
N VAL A 754 1.53 1.82 16.20
CA VAL A 754 2.00 0.93 17.26
C VAL A 754 1.44 -0.46 17.04
N ILE A 755 2.35 -1.44 16.95
CA ILE A 755 2.07 -2.86 16.87
C ILE A 755 2.55 -3.48 18.17
N THR A 756 1.61 -3.80 19.06
CA THR A 756 1.94 -4.10 20.46
C THR A 756 1.10 -5.23 21.04
N GLY A 757 1.51 -5.68 22.22
CA GLY A 757 0.82 -6.68 23.02
C GLY A 757 1.36 -6.72 24.43
N THR A 758 0.59 -7.30 25.33
CA THR A 758 0.88 -7.35 26.78
C THR A 758 1.78 -8.51 27.18
N GLY A 759 2.07 -9.43 26.27
CA GLY A 759 2.99 -10.55 26.46
C GLY A 759 3.26 -11.23 25.12
N LEU A 760 4.11 -12.26 25.09
CA LEU A 760 4.52 -12.89 23.83
C LEU A 760 3.32 -13.42 23.02
N THR A 761 2.31 -13.99 23.67
CA THR A 761 1.08 -14.46 23.00
C THR A 761 0.29 -13.30 22.39
N GLY A 762 0.10 -12.20 23.12
CA GLY A 762 -0.57 -11.00 22.61
C GLY A 762 0.21 -10.31 21.49
N LEU A 763 1.54 -10.28 21.59
CA LEU A 763 2.43 -9.76 20.55
C LEU A 763 2.31 -10.60 19.26
N LYS A 764 2.37 -11.93 19.35
CA LYS A 764 2.17 -12.85 18.21
C LYS A 764 0.78 -12.74 17.57
N ALA A 765 -0.26 -12.40 18.34
CA ALA A 765 -1.59 -12.14 17.78
C ALA A 765 -1.60 -10.98 16.77
N THR A 766 -0.54 -10.15 16.74
CA THR A 766 -0.35 -9.10 15.75
C THR A 766 0.43 -9.53 14.50
N ASP A 767 0.92 -10.77 14.43
CA ASP A 767 1.77 -11.25 13.33
C ASP A 767 1.04 -11.20 11.97
N ALA A 768 -0.28 -11.35 11.94
CA ALA A 768 -1.02 -11.20 10.71
C ALA A 768 -1.07 -9.74 10.23
N ASN A 769 -0.57 -9.52 9.02
CA ASN A 769 -0.56 -8.22 8.38
C ASN A 769 -1.72 -8.10 7.39
N GLN A 770 -2.82 -7.47 7.82
CA GLN A 770 -3.91 -7.07 6.94
C GLN A 770 -3.96 -5.56 6.67
N TYR A 771 -3.11 -4.76 7.33
CA TYR A 771 -3.06 -3.32 7.08
C TYR A 771 -2.36 -2.96 5.77
N PHE A 772 -1.51 -3.83 5.20
CA PHE A 772 -1.03 -3.67 3.81
C PHE A 772 -1.99 -4.20 2.75
N ALA A 773 -3.23 -4.59 3.08
CA ALA A 773 -4.27 -4.84 2.09
C ALA A 773 -4.93 -3.52 1.65
N GLY A 774 -4.98 -3.30 0.34
CA GLY A 774 -5.73 -2.16 -0.21
C GLY A 774 -7.21 -2.29 0.13
N GLY A 775 -7.79 -1.21 0.64
CA GLY A 775 -9.20 -1.10 1.01
C GLY A 775 -9.58 -1.75 2.33
N SER A 776 -8.62 -2.26 3.12
CA SER A 776 -8.91 -2.73 4.48
C SER A 776 -9.05 -1.55 5.43
N GLY A 777 -10.24 -1.37 6.02
CA GLY A 777 -10.48 -0.34 7.02
C GLY A 777 -9.87 -0.70 8.37
N PHE A 778 -8.93 0.11 8.84
CA PHE A 778 -8.44 0.07 10.22
C PHE A 778 -8.85 1.37 10.92
N PRO A 779 -9.46 1.31 12.13
CA PRO A 779 -9.75 2.49 12.92
C PRO A 779 -8.47 3.11 13.51
N ASP A 780 -8.58 4.16 14.33
CA ASP A 780 -7.39 4.74 14.98
C ASP A 780 -6.80 3.79 16.02
N PHE A 781 -7.63 2.99 16.67
CA PHE A 781 -7.19 1.94 17.58
C PHE A 781 -8.10 0.71 17.56
N MET A 782 -7.49 -0.45 17.80
CA MET A 782 -8.14 -1.75 17.92
C MET A 782 -7.38 -2.60 18.94
N ILE A 783 -8.07 -3.03 20.00
CA ILE A 783 -7.55 -3.86 21.09
C ILE A 783 -8.27 -5.21 21.02
N PHE A 784 -7.52 -6.30 21.02
CA PHE A 784 -8.05 -7.63 20.81
C PHE A 784 -7.31 -8.68 21.64
N ASP A 785 -7.98 -9.80 21.88
CA ASP A 785 -7.42 -11.00 22.48
C ASP A 785 -6.90 -11.95 21.39
N VAL A 786 -5.95 -12.82 21.74
CA VAL A 786 -5.52 -13.91 20.84
C VAL A 786 -6.69 -14.81 20.41
N SER A 787 -7.77 -14.89 21.20
CA SER A 787 -9.00 -15.59 20.79
C SER A 787 -9.66 -15.02 19.54
N MET A 788 -9.33 -13.80 19.09
CA MET A 788 -9.78 -13.26 17.80
C MET A 788 -9.47 -14.20 16.64
N LEU A 789 -8.33 -14.91 16.70
CA LEU A 789 -7.95 -15.89 15.70
C LEU A 789 -8.88 -17.10 15.63
N GLN A 790 -9.66 -17.36 16.67
CA GLN A 790 -10.63 -18.46 16.72
C GLN A 790 -12.07 -17.93 16.54
N ASP A 791 -12.42 -16.87 17.26
CA ASP A 791 -13.81 -16.42 17.43
C ASP A 791 -14.14 -15.15 16.61
N GLY A 792 -13.18 -14.65 15.83
CA GLY A 792 -13.33 -13.47 14.98
C GLY A 792 -13.62 -12.22 15.80
N VAL A 793 -14.70 -11.51 15.45
CA VAL A 793 -15.11 -10.26 16.14
C VAL A 793 -15.29 -10.42 17.65
N LYS A 794 -15.60 -11.62 18.15
CA LYS A 794 -15.72 -11.93 19.60
C LYS A 794 -14.40 -11.84 20.37
N GLY A 795 -13.27 -11.74 19.67
CA GLY A 795 -11.98 -11.47 20.27
C GLY A 795 -11.64 -9.99 20.35
N ILE A 796 -12.44 -9.07 19.79
CA ILE A 796 -12.18 -7.64 19.88
C ILE A 796 -12.69 -7.12 21.22
N ARG A 797 -11.79 -6.55 22.03
CA ARG A 797 -12.16 -5.92 23.30
C ARG A 797 -12.72 -4.51 23.09
N GLN A 798 -12.03 -3.71 22.27
CA GLN A 798 -12.40 -2.32 22.02
C GLN A 798 -11.83 -1.82 20.70
N ALA A 799 -12.57 -0.98 19.99
CA ALA A 799 -12.09 -0.31 18.78
C ALA A 799 -12.74 1.08 18.65
N GLY A 800 -12.04 2.03 18.04
CA GLY A 800 -12.59 3.37 17.91
C GLY A 800 -11.68 4.39 17.24
N PHE A 801 -12.15 5.62 17.28
CA PHE A 801 -11.44 6.79 16.74
C PHE A 801 -11.24 7.82 17.85
N PHE A 802 -10.12 8.53 17.79
CA PHE A 802 -9.97 9.73 18.59
C PHE A 802 -10.77 10.88 18.00
N ASP A 803 -11.20 11.81 18.84
CA ASP A 803 -11.84 13.06 18.40
C ASP A 803 -10.84 14.01 17.71
N ASN A 804 -11.30 15.23 17.37
CA ASN A 804 -10.45 16.22 16.70
C ASN A 804 -9.25 16.71 17.55
N ASN A 805 -9.25 16.49 18.86
CA ASN A 805 -8.17 16.84 19.77
C ASN A 805 -7.33 15.62 20.18
N TRP A 806 -7.49 14.48 19.49
CA TRP A 806 -6.86 13.21 19.84
C TRP A 806 -7.28 12.65 21.21
N ALA A 807 -8.46 13.03 21.71
CA ALA A 807 -9.01 12.52 22.96
C ALA A 807 -9.92 11.29 22.72
N LEU A 808 -10.02 10.42 23.72
CA LEU A 808 -11.00 9.33 23.73
C LEU A 808 -12.40 9.88 23.93
N SER A 809 -13.37 9.29 23.22
CA SER A 809 -14.78 9.61 23.35
C SER A 809 -15.62 8.35 23.32
N ASN A 810 -16.61 8.25 24.22
CA ASN A 810 -17.57 7.15 24.26
C ASN A 810 -18.41 7.08 22.98
N GLU A 811 -18.64 8.21 22.31
CA GLU A 811 -19.40 8.26 21.04
C GLU A 811 -18.60 7.71 19.86
N GLN A 812 -17.27 7.71 19.95
CA GLN A 812 -16.38 7.27 18.87
C GLN A 812 -15.74 5.90 19.12
N THR A 813 -16.10 5.27 20.24
CA THR A 813 -15.52 4.02 20.72
C THR A 813 -16.60 2.98 20.91
N ALA A 814 -16.32 1.75 20.50
CA ALA A 814 -17.15 0.60 20.81
C ALA A 814 -16.32 -0.41 21.61
N SER A 815 -16.88 -0.87 22.73
CA SER A 815 -16.37 -2.01 23.48
C SER A 815 -17.29 -3.20 23.24
N GLN A 816 -16.71 -4.39 23.16
CA GLN A 816 -17.52 -5.59 23.22
C GLN A 816 -17.95 -5.77 24.68
N THR A 817 -19.26 -5.71 24.94
CA THR A 817 -19.79 -6.15 26.22
C THR A 817 -19.43 -7.62 26.36
N THR A 818 -18.52 -7.93 27.29
CA THR A 818 -18.33 -9.30 27.75
C THR A 818 -19.70 -9.77 28.21
N VAL A 819 -20.31 -10.72 27.50
CA VAL A 819 -21.38 -11.50 28.11
C VAL A 819 -20.71 -12.16 29.33
N PRO A 820 -21.22 -11.92 30.55
CA PRO A 820 -20.56 -12.32 31.79
C PRO A 820 -20.29 -13.82 31.88
#